data_AF-A0A6J7LJ77-F1
#
_entry.id   AF-A0A6J7LJ77-F1
#
_cell.length_a   1.000
_cell.length_b   1.000
_cell.length_c   1.000
_cell.angle_alpha   90.00
_cell.angle_beta   90.00
_cell.angle_gamma   90.00
#
_symmetry.space_group_name_H-M   'P 1'
#
loop_
_entity.id
_entity.type
_entity.pdbx_description
1 polymer ?
#
loop_
_entity_poly.entity_id
_entity_poly.type
_entity_poly.pdbx_seq_one_letter_code
_entity_poly.pdbx_strand_id
1 'polypeptide(L)'
;MMKRRTIRSWAVVPALAGMLILSACGSGAAPAAIVLPSSNGQPAADGSGGYMLPDCTGVDPANCVYDGFDPAVNGFSFANWAAVGTVDATSLVALFGEEAVCAETTAEGCILFPAAEQWAAQVNEAMMGGRCEGMAVMAQRLFSNAASLIDLDPEAPSTFALSKDDTDVIDAIDFWWTTQMFVPVQEAYMAFHEYEPSEVAKELASGIASGKNYTLAIYSDKGSGHSITPFAVVFNGTTYAISVYDNNYPGTVQQIVVDPETERWSYAAGATTPGAPTDGWSGGKSTIDLTPMAARAVPTSAPFTDSETKGTVSARGKFSNLLVTSADPDTRVGVTITIDGKSYDTTDPSTVFPAGVVARPLLGAGLSGNGTSVIVDRDLVPEFDADGVARSRDTDETRDDADYTMSIDSDGAPRVTVRTSTGPREDDRATFRADNEGRVEVAPPPGREGDVNMANGYNNFNAPVPDGGSFNVGPNNRRGEAPIDFSDGSGRQGPGFNIPRENPSGGVIDRRAQFDPQTGEIIVRERPGRPEQVNGAQVDQFRAMAGPGPEGGPNPGTNGGPNAGTQGPGGPAQPGGGGAGGPGPDPNSTPGGGAPAGGGSGGGGGGAPAGPAPDSGPTAPAGGGSGGGSGGGAPAGPAPDSGGGSGGGGGTGPAPAPAPAGGGGGGGTGPAPGPAPAEGGAGPAPA
;
A
#
# COMPACT_ATOMS: atom_id res chain seq x y z
N MET A 1 -15.32 5.52 55.15
CA MET A 1 -14.94 6.84 55.73
C MET A 1 -13.94 7.51 54.81
N MET A 2 -14.23 8.72 54.30
CA MET A 2 -13.31 9.45 53.44
C MET A 2 -12.15 10.07 54.24
N LYS A 3 -10.94 10.07 53.68
CA LYS A 3 -9.86 11.01 54.05
C LYS A 3 -9.37 11.72 52.80
N ARG A 4 -9.75 13.00 52.67
CA ARG A 4 -9.20 13.90 51.64
C ARG A 4 -7.71 14.15 51.93
N ARG A 5 -6.88 14.18 50.89
CA ARG A 5 -5.56 14.83 50.93
C ARG A 5 -5.49 15.88 49.83
N THR A 6 -5.00 17.04 50.21
CA THR A 6 -4.99 18.28 49.43
C THR A 6 -3.76 18.31 48.52
N ILE A 7 -3.95 18.58 47.23
CA ILE A 7 -2.84 18.85 46.30
C ILE A 7 -2.48 20.34 46.39
N ARG A 8 -1.18 20.65 46.50
CA ARG A 8 -0.66 22.03 46.45
C ARG A 8 -0.13 22.31 45.04
N SER A 9 -0.78 23.23 44.33
CA SER A 9 -0.29 23.78 43.07
C SER A 9 0.99 24.58 43.31
N TRP A 10 2.03 24.31 42.52
CA TRP A 10 3.19 25.19 42.39
C TRP A 10 3.11 25.88 41.03
N ALA A 11 3.13 27.22 41.03
CA ALA A 11 3.23 28.00 39.82
C ALA A 11 4.71 28.09 39.39
N VAL A 12 5.01 27.75 38.14
CA VAL A 12 6.33 27.93 37.54
C VAL A 12 6.26 29.13 36.58
N VAL A 13 7.24 30.02 36.72
CA VAL A 13 7.38 31.25 35.91
C VAL A 13 8.12 30.90 34.61
N PRO A 14 7.65 31.35 33.43
CA PRO A 14 8.41 31.19 32.19
C PRO A 14 9.59 32.19 32.16
N ALA A 15 10.81 31.67 32.04
CA ALA A 15 12.00 32.48 31.80
C ALA A 15 12.34 32.45 30.30
N LEU A 16 12.36 33.62 29.64
CA LEU A 16 12.93 33.75 28.31
C LEU A 16 14.46 33.61 28.37
N ALA A 17 15.03 32.76 27.52
CA ALA A 17 16.43 32.77 27.17
C ALA A 17 16.55 32.72 25.64
N GLY A 18 17.25 33.69 25.04
CA GLY A 18 17.29 33.87 23.59
C GLY A 18 18.25 32.92 22.89
N MET A 19 17.85 32.42 21.71
CA MET A 19 18.74 31.71 20.80
C MET A 19 19.77 32.65 20.17
N LEU A 20 21.04 32.31 20.33
CA LEU A 20 22.17 32.91 19.63
C LEU A 20 22.49 32.05 18.41
N ILE A 21 22.10 32.52 17.22
CA ILE A 21 22.40 31.86 15.95
C ILE A 21 23.84 32.23 15.56
N LEU A 22 24.77 31.26 15.61
CA LEU A 22 26.08 31.38 14.98
C LEU A 22 26.07 30.67 13.62
N SER A 23 26.02 31.48 12.56
CA SER A 23 26.18 31.03 11.18
C SER A 23 27.64 30.76 10.86
N ALA A 24 27.97 29.52 10.49
CA ALA A 24 29.27 29.15 9.93
C ALA A 24 29.11 28.84 8.44
N CYS A 25 29.73 29.63 7.57
CA CYS A 25 29.73 29.38 6.13
C CYS A 25 30.68 28.23 5.78
N GLY A 26 30.13 27.10 5.35
CA GLY A 26 30.85 26.06 4.62
C GLY A 26 30.55 26.18 3.12
N SER A 27 31.52 26.57 2.31
CA SER A 27 31.35 26.76 0.86
C SER A 27 31.30 25.43 0.11
N GLY A 28 30.13 24.79 0.07
CA GLY A 28 29.80 23.75 -0.91
C GLY A 28 29.15 24.36 -2.15
N ALA A 29 29.64 24.03 -3.35
CA ALA A 29 29.01 24.49 -4.59
C ALA A 29 27.67 23.76 -4.80
N ALA A 30 26.57 24.51 -4.89
CA ALA A 30 25.29 23.94 -5.27
C ALA A 30 25.36 23.40 -6.72
N PRO A 31 24.72 22.24 -7.02
CA PRO A 31 24.55 21.81 -8.40
C PRO A 31 23.74 22.86 -9.18
N ALA A 32 24.05 23.02 -10.47
CA ALA A 32 23.40 24.02 -11.29
C ALA A 32 21.91 23.69 -11.45
N ALA A 33 21.04 24.65 -11.11
CA ALA A 33 19.61 24.55 -11.39
C ALA A 33 19.40 24.42 -12.90
N ILE A 34 18.73 23.36 -13.34
CA ILE A 34 18.33 23.17 -14.73
C ILE A 34 17.27 24.23 -15.04
N VAL A 35 17.65 25.22 -15.84
CA VAL A 35 16.73 26.26 -16.32
C VAL A 35 15.86 25.63 -17.41
N LEU A 36 14.59 25.39 -17.09
CA LEU A 36 13.59 24.95 -18.07
C LEU A 36 13.54 25.95 -19.25
N PRO A 37 13.70 25.52 -20.51
CA PRO A 37 13.58 26.41 -21.64
C PRO A 37 12.13 26.88 -21.81
N SER A 38 11.91 28.19 -21.69
CA SER A 38 10.60 28.79 -21.96
C SER A 38 10.29 28.71 -23.46
N SER A 39 9.30 27.88 -23.82
CA SER A 39 8.77 27.79 -25.17
C SER A 39 7.92 29.03 -25.48
N ASN A 40 8.38 29.83 -26.46
CA ASN A 40 7.65 31.02 -26.91
C ASN A 40 6.29 30.62 -27.53
N GLY A 41 5.18 30.90 -26.84
CA GLY A 41 3.84 30.87 -27.44
C GLY A 41 2.75 30.15 -26.66
N GLN A 42 2.52 30.50 -25.39
CA GLN A 42 1.29 30.14 -24.66
C GLN A 42 0.46 31.38 -24.34
N PRO A 43 -0.89 31.34 -24.43
CA PRO A 43 -1.76 32.35 -23.84
C PRO A 43 -1.54 32.47 -22.33
N ALA A 44 -1.87 33.62 -21.75
CA ALA A 44 -1.74 33.82 -20.31
C ALA A 44 -2.63 32.86 -19.51
N ALA A 45 -2.08 32.33 -18.41
CA ALA A 45 -2.80 31.48 -17.46
C ALA A 45 -4.12 32.12 -17.00
N ASP A 46 -5.19 31.33 -16.98
CA ASP A 46 -6.36 31.65 -16.19
C ASP A 46 -6.10 31.32 -14.71
N GLY A 47 -7.00 31.76 -13.83
CA GLY A 47 -6.75 31.80 -12.38
C GLY A 47 -6.85 30.46 -11.65
N SER A 48 -6.90 29.32 -12.34
CA SER A 48 -6.82 27.99 -11.73
C SER A 48 -5.37 27.57 -11.56
N GLY A 49 -4.94 27.25 -10.33
CA GLY A 49 -3.54 26.97 -9.98
C GLY A 49 -2.95 25.66 -10.52
N GLY A 50 -3.51 25.08 -11.58
CA GLY A 50 -3.02 23.87 -12.26
C GLY A 50 -2.18 24.20 -13.50
N TYR A 51 -1.58 23.18 -14.10
CA TYR A 51 -1.21 23.25 -15.53
C TYR A 51 -2.48 23.26 -16.39
N MET A 52 -2.38 23.68 -17.66
CA MET A 52 -3.47 23.52 -18.62
C MET A 52 -3.60 22.04 -19.04
N LEU A 53 -4.83 21.60 -19.36
CA LEU A 53 -5.05 20.32 -20.03
C LEU A 53 -4.30 20.29 -21.38
N PRO A 54 -3.68 19.15 -21.74
CA PRO A 54 -2.91 19.03 -22.98
C PRO A 54 -3.83 19.03 -24.21
N ASP A 55 -3.50 19.83 -25.21
CA ASP A 55 -4.16 19.81 -26.52
C ASP A 55 -3.32 19.03 -27.53
N CYS A 56 -3.70 17.76 -27.77
CA CYS A 56 -3.08 16.92 -28.80
C CYS A 56 -3.72 17.11 -30.20
N THR A 57 -4.60 18.09 -30.40
CA THR A 57 -5.32 18.27 -31.68
C THR A 57 -4.36 18.58 -32.83
N GLY A 58 -4.25 17.65 -33.78
CA GLY A 58 -3.36 17.79 -34.94
C GLY A 58 -1.87 17.61 -34.63
N VAL A 59 -1.53 17.18 -33.42
CA VAL A 59 -0.18 16.72 -33.06
C VAL A 59 -0.04 15.25 -33.50
N ASP A 60 1.18 14.83 -33.82
CA ASP A 60 1.49 13.43 -34.10
C ASP A 60 1.19 12.56 -32.85
N PRO A 61 0.38 11.48 -32.94
CA PRO A 61 0.12 10.58 -31.82
C PRO A 61 1.37 9.95 -31.20
N ALA A 62 2.50 9.90 -31.92
CA ALA A 62 3.79 9.47 -31.36
C ALA A 62 4.40 10.51 -30.40
N ASN A 63 3.94 11.76 -30.45
CA ASN A 63 4.44 12.89 -29.65
C ASN A 63 3.39 13.46 -28.68
N CYS A 64 2.11 13.14 -28.81
CA CYS A 64 1.07 13.61 -27.88
C CYS A 64 -0.09 12.61 -27.83
N VAL A 65 -0.38 12.11 -26.62
CA VAL A 65 -1.56 11.29 -26.35
C VAL A 65 -2.24 11.78 -25.08
N TYR A 66 -3.58 11.80 -25.11
CA TYR A 66 -4.48 12.25 -24.05
C TYR A 66 -5.78 11.45 -24.16
N ASP A 67 -6.27 10.87 -23.07
CA ASP A 67 -7.49 10.05 -23.05
C ASP A 67 -8.80 10.86 -22.87
N GLY A 68 -8.72 12.08 -22.34
CA GLY A 68 -9.87 12.93 -22.01
C GLY A 68 -10.15 13.11 -20.52
N PHE A 69 -9.30 12.59 -19.61
CA PHE A 69 -9.45 12.77 -18.17
C PHE A 69 -9.22 14.24 -17.76
N ASP A 70 -10.19 14.84 -17.08
CA ASP A 70 -10.08 16.16 -16.46
C ASP A 70 -10.04 16.02 -14.92
N PRO A 71 -8.95 16.42 -14.23
CA PRO A 71 -8.89 16.43 -12.76
C PRO A 71 -10.03 17.17 -12.05
N ALA A 72 -10.67 18.17 -12.68
CA ALA A 72 -11.81 18.91 -12.14
C ALA A 72 -13.17 18.23 -12.34
N VAL A 73 -13.20 17.07 -13.02
CA VAL A 73 -14.42 16.28 -13.28
C VAL A 73 -14.24 14.81 -12.85
N ASN A 74 -13.12 14.20 -13.22
CA ASN A 74 -12.85 12.77 -13.10
C ASN A 74 -11.97 12.42 -11.88
N GLY A 75 -11.26 13.39 -11.30
CA GLY A 75 -10.61 13.25 -9.99
C GLY A 75 -11.60 13.51 -8.84
N PHE A 76 -11.25 13.12 -7.62
CA PHE A 76 -11.98 13.52 -6.41
C PHE A 76 -11.70 15.00 -6.07
N SER A 77 -12.69 15.70 -5.50
CA SER A 77 -12.58 17.09 -5.04
C SER A 77 -11.91 17.27 -3.67
N PHE A 78 -11.83 16.19 -2.89
CA PHE A 78 -11.16 16.17 -1.60
C PHE A 78 -9.75 15.62 -1.71
N ALA A 79 -8.85 16.12 -0.86
CA ALA A 79 -7.50 15.61 -0.78
C ALA A 79 -7.45 14.26 -0.05
N ASN A 80 -6.45 13.48 -0.46
CA ASN A 80 -5.91 12.31 0.23
C ASN A 80 -5.66 12.57 1.74
N TRP A 81 -5.74 11.52 2.57
CA TRP A 81 -5.67 11.65 4.03
C TRP A 81 -5.24 10.40 4.77
N ALA A 82 -4.56 10.64 5.89
CA ALA A 82 -4.29 9.69 6.96
C ALA A 82 -5.55 9.42 7.80
N ALA A 83 -5.94 8.14 7.94
CA ALA A 83 -6.89 7.63 8.93
C ALA A 83 -6.82 6.09 8.92
N VAL A 84 -7.25 5.43 10.00
CA VAL A 84 -7.40 3.97 10.02
C VAL A 84 -8.34 3.52 8.88
N GLY A 85 -8.02 2.40 8.24
CA GLY A 85 -8.83 1.80 7.17
C GLY A 85 -10.15 1.20 7.64
N THR A 86 -11.08 0.98 6.70
CA THR A 86 -12.40 0.35 6.95
C THR A 86 -12.52 -1.09 6.43
N VAL A 87 -11.43 -1.73 6.00
CA VAL A 87 -11.43 -3.10 5.45
C VAL A 87 -12.00 -4.09 6.47
N ASP A 88 -13.10 -4.74 6.10
CA ASP A 88 -13.94 -5.60 6.92
C ASP A 88 -14.15 -6.98 6.26
N ALA A 89 -14.97 -7.85 6.87
CA ALA A 89 -15.38 -9.11 6.24
C ALA A 89 -16.01 -8.94 4.84
N THR A 90 -16.80 -7.88 4.57
CA THR A 90 -17.36 -7.61 3.24
C THR A 90 -16.25 -7.40 2.22
N SER A 91 -15.29 -6.54 2.54
CA SER A 91 -14.12 -6.22 1.73
C SER A 91 -13.28 -7.47 1.48
N LEU A 92 -12.96 -8.24 2.52
CA LEU A 92 -12.18 -9.48 2.41
C LEU A 92 -12.86 -10.52 1.51
N VAL A 93 -14.17 -10.77 1.70
CA VAL A 93 -14.93 -11.72 0.86
C VAL A 93 -14.95 -11.27 -0.61
N ALA A 94 -14.99 -9.96 -0.88
CA ALA A 94 -14.87 -9.45 -2.24
C ALA A 94 -13.46 -9.62 -2.82
N LEU A 95 -12.40 -9.33 -2.06
CA LEU A 95 -10.99 -9.43 -2.46
C LEU A 95 -10.54 -10.88 -2.71
N PHE A 96 -10.91 -11.82 -1.84
CA PHE A 96 -10.31 -13.17 -1.77
C PHE A 96 -11.32 -14.33 -1.89
N GLY A 97 -12.62 -14.05 -1.83
CA GLY A 97 -13.67 -15.07 -1.81
C GLY A 97 -14.04 -15.51 -0.39
N GLU A 98 -15.23 -16.11 -0.25
CA GLU A 98 -15.78 -16.53 1.04
C GLU A 98 -14.97 -17.67 1.67
N GLU A 99 -14.57 -18.67 0.88
CA GLU A 99 -13.86 -19.87 1.35
C GLU A 99 -12.50 -19.56 1.99
N ALA A 100 -11.79 -18.53 1.51
CA ALA A 100 -10.48 -18.12 2.04
C ALA A 100 -10.56 -17.22 3.28
N VAL A 101 -11.76 -16.72 3.60
CA VAL A 101 -11.96 -15.62 4.57
C VAL A 101 -12.84 -16.06 5.74
N CYS A 102 -13.92 -16.78 5.46
CA CYS A 102 -14.92 -17.20 6.44
C CYS A 102 -14.62 -18.61 6.93
N ALA A 103 -14.16 -18.71 8.18
CA ALA A 103 -14.01 -19.97 8.88
C ALA A 103 -15.38 -20.64 9.14
N GLU A 104 -16.40 -19.83 9.43
CA GLU A 104 -17.78 -20.30 9.59
C GLU A 104 -18.76 -19.23 9.09
N THR A 105 -19.63 -19.57 8.13
CA THR A 105 -20.73 -18.70 7.70
C THR A 105 -21.98 -19.01 8.51
N THR A 106 -22.46 -18.01 9.25
CA THR A 106 -23.61 -18.12 10.17
C THR A 106 -24.79 -17.25 9.70
N ALA A 107 -25.94 -17.38 10.36
CA ALA A 107 -27.08 -16.49 10.13
C ALA A 107 -26.82 -15.03 10.59
N GLU A 108 -25.79 -14.78 11.38
CA GLU A 108 -25.38 -13.45 11.87
C GLU A 108 -24.25 -12.84 11.03
N GLY A 109 -23.64 -13.62 10.14
CA GLY A 109 -22.53 -13.19 9.28
C GLY A 109 -21.37 -14.19 9.21
N CYS A 110 -20.26 -13.74 8.65
CA CYS A 110 -19.00 -14.46 8.48
C CYS A 110 -18.17 -14.40 9.77
N ILE A 111 -17.83 -15.54 10.37
CA ILE A 111 -16.78 -15.60 11.38
C ILE A 111 -15.45 -15.74 10.64
N LEU A 112 -14.63 -14.69 10.68
CA LEU A 112 -13.34 -14.65 9.98
C LEU A 112 -12.38 -15.75 10.47
N PHE A 113 -11.53 -16.25 9.57
CA PHE A 113 -10.29 -16.89 9.98
C PHE A 113 -9.42 -15.86 10.75
N PRO A 114 -8.86 -16.21 11.92
CA PRO A 114 -7.93 -15.36 12.66
C PRO A 114 -6.80 -14.76 11.83
N ALA A 115 -6.27 -15.46 10.82
CA ALA A 115 -5.25 -14.92 9.93
C ALA A 115 -5.78 -13.76 9.05
N ALA A 116 -7.03 -13.87 8.57
CA ALA A 116 -7.71 -12.83 7.82
C ALA A 116 -8.07 -11.61 8.70
N GLU A 117 -8.55 -11.84 9.93
CA GLU A 117 -8.80 -10.79 10.93
C GLU A 117 -7.51 -10.00 11.25
N GLN A 118 -6.39 -10.70 11.50
CA GLN A 118 -5.10 -10.06 11.75
C GLN A 118 -4.56 -9.32 10.52
N TRP A 119 -4.73 -9.86 9.32
CA TRP A 119 -4.32 -9.18 8.09
C TRP A 119 -5.13 -7.90 7.86
N ALA A 120 -6.46 -7.94 7.94
CA ALA A 120 -7.30 -6.75 7.78
C ALA A 120 -6.99 -5.68 8.84
N ALA A 121 -6.80 -6.06 10.11
CA ALA A 121 -6.38 -5.13 11.15
C ALA A 121 -5.04 -4.44 10.83
N GLN A 122 -4.07 -5.17 10.29
CA GLN A 122 -2.77 -4.63 9.90
C GLN A 122 -2.83 -3.76 8.64
N VAL A 123 -3.69 -4.11 7.68
CA VAL A 123 -3.97 -3.31 6.48
C VAL A 123 -4.66 -1.99 6.83
N ASN A 124 -5.62 -2.02 7.75
CA ASN A 124 -6.28 -0.82 8.26
C ASN A 124 -5.35 0.08 9.06
N GLU A 125 -4.38 -0.49 9.78
CA GLU A 125 -3.29 0.26 10.43
C GLU A 125 -2.44 1.01 9.37
N ALA A 126 -2.05 0.34 8.29
CA ALA A 126 -1.20 0.93 7.24
C ALA A 126 -1.83 2.15 6.53
N MET A 127 -3.16 2.21 6.41
CA MET A 127 -3.88 3.36 5.83
C MET A 127 -3.77 4.64 6.69
N MET A 128 -3.22 4.57 7.91
CA MET A 128 -2.75 5.76 8.64
C MET A 128 -1.68 6.53 7.87
N GLY A 129 -0.91 5.88 6.99
CA GLY A 129 -0.02 6.58 6.05
C GLY A 129 -0.79 7.35 4.98
N GLY A 130 -1.95 6.84 4.57
CA GLY A 130 -2.90 7.50 3.66
C GLY A 130 -3.54 6.57 2.61
N ARG A 131 -4.19 7.18 1.60
CA ARG A 131 -5.08 6.50 0.63
C ARG A 131 -4.80 6.79 -0.86
N CYS A 132 -3.65 7.36 -1.24
CA CYS A 132 -3.39 7.79 -2.62
C CYS A 132 -3.60 6.69 -3.66
N GLU A 133 -3.19 5.46 -3.36
CA GLU A 133 -3.42 4.28 -4.21
C GLU A 133 -4.91 4.04 -4.48
N GLY A 134 -5.72 3.95 -3.42
CA GLY A 134 -7.17 3.73 -3.54
C GLY A 134 -7.85 4.82 -4.35
N MET A 135 -7.48 6.08 -4.10
CA MET A 135 -7.99 7.24 -4.85
C MET A 135 -7.56 7.22 -6.32
N ALA A 136 -6.29 6.92 -6.62
CA ALA A 136 -5.77 6.90 -7.98
C ALA A 136 -6.39 5.76 -8.81
N VAL A 137 -6.57 4.58 -8.19
CA VAL A 137 -7.26 3.43 -8.80
C VAL A 137 -8.73 3.76 -9.04
N MET A 138 -9.44 4.32 -8.05
CA MET A 138 -10.87 4.64 -8.20
C MET A 138 -11.14 5.73 -9.22
N ALA A 139 -10.33 6.79 -9.26
CA ALA A 139 -10.46 7.84 -10.27
C ALA A 139 -10.32 7.26 -11.70
N GLN A 140 -9.33 6.37 -11.93
CA GLN A 140 -9.17 5.73 -13.24
C GLN A 140 -10.29 4.74 -13.57
N ARG A 141 -10.78 3.97 -12.58
CA ARG A 141 -11.89 3.03 -12.80
C ARG A 141 -13.21 3.75 -13.11
N LEU A 142 -13.51 4.85 -12.42
CA LEU A 142 -14.69 5.68 -12.71
C LEU A 142 -14.59 6.36 -14.08
N PHE A 143 -13.43 6.94 -14.41
CA PHE A 143 -13.21 7.55 -15.73
C PHE A 143 -13.37 6.56 -16.89
N SER A 144 -12.84 5.34 -16.74
CA SER A 144 -12.91 4.29 -17.77
C SER A 144 -14.25 3.52 -17.79
N ASN A 145 -15.23 3.90 -16.97
CA ASN A 145 -16.48 3.15 -16.74
C ASN A 145 -16.24 1.67 -16.35
N ALA A 146 -15.09 1.35 -15.75
CA ALA A 146 -14.85 0.08 -15.10
C ALA A 146 -15.51 0.01 -13.72
N ALA A 147 -15.69 1.18 -13.07
CA ALA A 147 -16.56 1.38 -11.92
C ALA A 147 -17.72 2.32 -12.30
N SER A 148 -18.87 2.14 -11.64
CA SER A 148 -20.08 2.91 -11.91
C SER A 148 -20.29 3.97 -10.83
N LEU A 149 -20.45 5.24 -11.23
CA LEU A 149 -20.62 6.35 -10.28
C LEU A 149 -21.90 6.22 -9.43
N ILE A 150 -22.99 5.73 -10.04
CA ILE A 150 -24.29 5.53 -9.39
C ILE A 150 -24.28 4.44 -8.31
N ASP A 151 -23.26 3.58 -8.29
CA ASP A 151 -23.11 2.57 -7.24
C ASP A 151 -22.48 3.18 -5.97
N LEU A 152 -21.86 4.37 -6.06
CA LEU A 152 -21.26 5.10 -4.94
C LEU A 152 -22.15 6.26 -4.47
N ASP A 153 -22.68 7.05 -5.42
CA ASP A 153 -23.64 8.12 -5.14
C ASP A 153 -24.55 8.30 -6.38
N PRO A 154 -25.84 7.94 -6.30
CA PRO A 154 -26.80 8.13 -7.38
C PRO A 154 -27.11 9.59 -7.76
N GLU A 155 -26.80 10.56 -6.89
CA GLU A 155 -27.01 11.99 -7.13
C GLU A 155 -25.74 12.70 -7.64
N ALA A 156 -24.56 12.07 -7.53
CA ALA A 156 -23.30 12.64 -8.00
C ALA A 156 -23.25 12.77 -9.55
N PRO A 157 -23.04 13.98 -10.10
CA PRO A 157 -22.86 14.17 -11.55
C PRO A 157 -21.47 13.80 -12.07
N SER A 158 -20.47 13.61 -11.20
CA SER A 158 -19.09 13.26 -11.56
C SER A 158 -18.30 12.73 -10.36
N THR A 159 -17.12 12.12 -10.57
CA THR A 159 -16.20 11.73 -9.49
C THR A 159 -15.85 12.91 -8.58
N PHE A 160 -15.72 14.10 -9.16
CA PHE A 160 -15.41 15.32 -8.41
C PHE A 160 -16.51 15.72 -7.42
N ALA A 161 -17.76 15.30 -7.66
CA ALA A 161 -18.88 15.57 -6.77
C ALA A 161 -19.01 14.56 -5.61
N LEU A 162 -18.30 13.43 -5.65
CA LEU A 162 -18.34 12.44 -4.57
C LEU A 162 -17.87 13.02 -3.23
N SER A 163 -18.58 12.68 -2.17
CA SER A 163 -18.28 13.16 -0.82
C SER A 163 -17.29 12.26 -0.09
N LYS A 164 -16.42 12.88 0.71
CA LYS A 164 -15.54 12.20 1.67
C LYS A 164 -16.28 11.71 2.92
N ASP A 165 -17.45 12.28 3.19
CA ASP A 165 -18.30 11.89 4.32
C ASP A 165 -19.22 10.71 3.96
N ASP A 166 -19.17 10.22 2.71
CA ASP A 166 -19.94 9.06 2.25
C ASP A 166 -19.18 7.75 2.48
N THR A 167 -19.80 6.81 3.18
CA THR A 167 -19.20 5.53 3.53
C THR A 167 -18.97 4.63 2.30
N ASP A 168 -19.86 4.64 1.30
CA ASP A 168 -19.69 3.80 0.11
C ASP A 168 -18.48 4.29 -0.73
N VAL A 169 -18.21 5.59 -0.71
CA VAL A 169 -17.02 6.20 -1.33
C VAL A 169 -15.74 5.83 -0.56
N ILE A 170 -15.76 5.89 0.78
CA ILE A 170 -14.58 5.55 1.59
C ILE A 170 -14.27 4.05 1.51
N ASP A 171 -15.26 3.18 1.68
CA ASP A 171 -15.06 1.72 1.63
C ASP A 171 -14.56 1.28 0.25
N ALA A 172 -15.03 1.91 -0.84
CA ALA A 172 -14.48 1.66 -2.18
C ALA A 172 -13.02 2.10 -2.30
N ILE A 173 -12.64 3.29 -1.79
CA ILE A 173 -11.24 3.76 -1.79
C ILE A 173 -10.37 2.80 -0.98
N ASP A 174 -10.81 2.36 0.21
CA ASP A 174 -10.06 1.48 1.10
C ASP A 174 -9.92 0.07 0.49
N PHE A 175 -11.00 -0.47 -0.08
CA PHE A 175 -10.98 -1.71 -0.87
C PHE A 175 -9.92 -1.66 -1.97
N TRP A 176 -9.91 -0.60 -2.79
CA TRP A 176 -8.96 -0.48 -3.90
C TRP A 176 -7.53 -0.21 -3.46
N TRP A 177 -7.33 0.47 -2.33
CA TRP A 177 -6.03 0.66 -1.71
C TRP A 177 -5.37 -0.68 -1.35
N THR A 178 -6.15 -1.67 -0.86
CA THR A 178 -5.60 -2.99 -0.50
C THR A 178 -4.92 -3.72 -1.66
N THR A 179 -5.37 -3.45 -2.90
CA THR A 179 -4.92 -4.19 -4.08
C THR A 179 -3.42 -4.01 -4.39
N GLN A 180 -2.75 -3.02 -3.80
CA GLN A 180 -1.30 -2.86 -3.92
C GLN A 180 -0.50 -4.03 -3.34
N MET A 181 -1.08 -4.82 -2.44
CA MET A 181 -0.46 -6.01 -1.84
C MET A 181 -0.69 -7.29 -2.65
N PHE A 182 -1.41 -7.22 -3.78
CA PHE A 182 -1.65 -8.39 -4.62
C PHE A 182 -0.37 -8.81 -5.35
N VAL A 183 -0.13 -10.13 -5.46
CA VAL A 183 1.05 -10.68 -6.14
C VAL A 183 1.21 -10.14 -7.58
N PRO A 184 0.17 -10.10 -8.45
CA PRO A 184 0.32 -9.52 -9.80
C PRO A 184 0.65 -8.01 -9.82
N VAL A 185 0.30 -7.27 -8.77
CA VAL A 185 0.66 -5.85 -8.62
C VAL A 185 2.13 -5.71 -8.18
N GLN A 186 2.60 -6.58 -7.29
CA GLN A 186 4.01 -6.67 -6.89
C GLN A 186 4.91 -7.17 -8.04
N GLU A 187 4.41 -8.07 -8.89
CA GLU A 187 5.06 -8.48 -10.14
C GLU A 187 5.14 -7.35 -11.16
N ALA A 188 4.07 -6.55 -11.33
CA ALA A 188 4.10 -5.37 -12.18
C ALA A 188 5.12 -4.33 -11.68
N TYR A 189 5.14 -4.07 -10.36
CA TYR A 189 6.12 -3.21 -9.71
C TYR A 189 7.56 -3.65 -10.02
N MET A 190 7.89 -4.94 -9.85
CA MET A 190 9.20 -5.49 -10.24
C MET A 190 9.52 -5.26 -11.71
N ALA A 191 8.57 -5.54 -12.61
CA ALA A 191 8.80 -5.45 -14.04
C ALA A 191 9.13 -4.02 -14.48
N PHE A 192 8.42 -3.02 -13.92
CA PHE A 192 8.70 -1.60 -14.19
C PHE A 192 9.91 -1.06 -13.42
N HIS A 193 10.32 -1.68 -12.32
CA HIS A 193 11.57 -1.34 -11.63
C HIS A 193 12.80 -1.48 -12.53
N GLU A 194 12.74 -2.33 -13.56
CA GLU A 194 13.81 -2.50 -14.55
C GLU A 194 13.77 -1.49 -15.71
N TYR A 195 12.73 -0.67 -15.83
CA TYR A 195 12.58 0.29 -16.93
C TYR A 195 13.32 1.60 -16.62
N GLU A 196 13.91 2.21 -17.65
CA GLU A 196 14.33 3.61 -17.56
C GLU A 196 13.08 4.54 -17.59
N PRO A 197 13.11 5.74 -16.97
CA PRO A 197 11.96 6.66 -16.94
C PRO A 197 11.37 6.99 -18.32
N SER A 198 12.19 7.10 -19.37
CA SER A 198 11.68 7.34 -20.72
C SER A 198 10.99 6.12 -21.32
N GLU A 199 11.33 4.90 -20.89
CA GLU A 199 10.61 3.67 -21.25
C GLU A 199 9.26 3.59 -20.54
N VAL A 200 9.21 3.98 -19.26
CA VAL A 200 7.95 4.17 -18.51
C VAL A 200 7.03 5.17 -19.22
N ALA A 201 7.55 6.33 -19.63
CA ALA A 201 6.77 7.32 -20.38
C ALA A 201 6.23 6.80 -21.72
N LYS A 202 7.01 5.97 -22.45
CA LYS A 202 6.61 5.37 -23.73
C LYS A 202 5.57 4.27 -23.55
N GLU A 203 5.71 3.39 -22.55
CA GLU A 203 4.72 2.34 -22.26
C GLU A 203 3.40 2.95 -21.78
N LEU A 204 3.45 4.00 -20.96
CA LEU A 204 2.27 4.78 -20.61
C LEU A 204 1.59 5.38 -21.86
N ALA A 205 2.36 6.04 -22.73
CA ALA A 205 1.82 6.65 -23.94
C ALA A 205 1.16 5.60 -24.87
N SER A 206 1.82 4.45 -25.05
CA SER A 206 1.30 3.29 -25.79
C SER A 206 0.01 2.75 -25.17
N GLY A 207 -0.05 2.66 -23.84
CA GLY A 207 -1.22 2.20 -23.12
C GLY A 207 -2.42 3.15 -23.25
N ILE A 208 -2.22 4.46 -23.02
CA ILE A 208 -3.27 5.48 -23.21
C ILE A 208 -3.80 5.42 -24.66
N ALA A 209 -2.91 5.32 -25.65
CA ALA A 209 -3.29 5.21 -27.07
C ALA A 209 -4.06 3.92 -27.42
N SER A 210 -3.95 2.87 -26.59
CA SER A 210 -4.65 1.58 -26.78
C SER A 210 -5.80 1.35 -25.79
N GLY A 211 -6.09 2.31 -24.89
CA GLY A 211 -7.12 2.18 -23.85
C GLY A 211 -6.71 1.34 -22.62
N LYS A 212 -5.42 1.03 -22.47
CA LYS A 212 -4.87 0.32 -21.30
C LYS A 212 -4.63 1.31 -20.15
N ASN A 213 -5.33 1.07 -19.05
CA ASN A 213 -5.35 1.94 -17.87
C ASN A 213 -4.29 1.57 -16.82
N TYR A 214 -3.71 2.58 -16.17
CA TYR A 214 -2.70 2.44 -15.12
C TYR A 214 -2.96 3.37 -13.94
N THR A 215 -2.37 3.06 -12.78
CA THR A 215 -1.84 4.09 -11.88
C THR A 215 -0.35 4.23 -12.12
N LEU A 216 0.18 5.42 -11.87
CA LEU A 216 1.62 5.70 -11.90
C LEU A 216 2.05 5.96 -10.47
N ALA A 217 3.10 5.29 -10.01
CA ALA A 217 3.72 5.58 -8.73
C ALA A 217 5.07 6.25 -8.93
N ILE A 218 5.38 7.23 -8.09
CA ILE A 218 6.68 7.89 -7.98
C ILE A 218 7.25 7.68 -6.58
N TYR A 219 8.57 7.60 -6.47
CA TYR A 219 9.26 7.43 -5.20
C TYR A 219 10.36 8.50 -5.00
N SER A 220 10.48 9.04 -3.79
CA SER A 220 11.52 10.01 -3.43
C SER A 220 12.86 9.36 -3.08
N ASP A 221 13.87 10.22 -2.94
CA ASP A 221 15.18 9.89 -2.36
C ASP A 221 15.11 9.44 -0.89
N LYS A 222 14.04 9.77 -0.16
CA LYS A 222 13.74 9.31 1.21
C LYS A 222 12.89 8.03 1.28
N GLY A 223 12.93 7.20 0.25
CA GLY A 223 12.28 5.87 0.26
C GLY A 223 10.76 5.91 0.31
N SER A 224 10.16 6.98 -0.22
CA SER A 224 8.75 7.27 -0.03
C SER A 224 7.95 7.30 -1.31
N GLY A 225 6.83 6.57 -1.35
CA GLY A 225 6.02 6.40 -2.55
C GLY A 225 4.70 7.18 -2.54
N HIS A 226 4.27 7.62 -3.73
CA HIS A 226 2.97 8.25 -3.97
C HIS A 226 2.34 7.72 -5.26
N SER A 227 1.03 7.42 -5.23
CA SER A 227 0.26 6.90 -6.36
C SER A 227 -0.66 7.96 -6.93
N ILE A 228 -0.64 8.12 -8.25
CA ILE A 228 -1.38 9.15 -8.99
C ILE A 228 -1.96 8.58 -10.29
N THR A 229 -2.95 9.27 -10.85
CA THR A 229 -3.64 8.84 -12.07
C THR A 229 -3.04 9.56 -13.29
N PRO A 230 -2.24 8.89 -14.14
CA PRO A 230 -1.74 9.48 -15.38
C PRO A 230 -2.82 9.48 -16.47
N PHE A 231 -2.84 10.53 -17.29
CA PHE A 231 -3.86 10.68 -18.35
C PHE A 231 -3.35 11.24 -19.68
N ALA A 232 -2.13 11.76 -19.73
CA ALA A 232 -1.51 12.19 -20.98
C ALA A 232 0.01 12.07 -20.95
N VAL A 233 0.60 11.91 -22.13
CA VAL A 233 2.05 12.01 -22.35
C VAL A 233 2.31 12.89 -23.57
N VAL A 234 3.15 13.92 -23.40
CA VAL A 234 3.54 14.85 -24.46
C VAL A 234 5.05 14.89 -24.59
N PHE A 235 5.60 14.54 -25.75
CA PHE A 235 7.00 14.67 -26.09
C PHE A 235 7.23 15.96 -26.89
N ASN A 236 8.01 16.89 -26.33
CA ASN A 236 8.26 18.20 -26.96
C ASN A 236 9.46 18.22 -27.93
N GLY A 237 10.07 17.06 -28.20
CA GLY A 237 11.31 16.92 -28.96
C GLY A 237 12.59 16.85 -28.11
N THR A 238 12.48 17.08 -26.79
CA THR A 238 13.59 16.94 -25.83
C THR A 238 13.17 16.15 -24.60
N THR A 239 12.06 16.52 -23.95
CA THR A 239 11.55 15.84 -22.74
C THR A 239 10.13 15.33 -22.96
N TYR A 240 9.74 14.31 -22.18
CA TYR A 240 8.35 13.90 -22.01
C TYR A 240 7.75 14.67 -20.82
N ALA A 241 6.52 15.17 -20.98
CA ALA A 241 5.69 15.66 -19.90
C ALA A 241 4.52 14.70 -19.72
N ILE A 242 4.46 14.03 -18.58
CA ILE A 242 3.34 13.16 -18.19
C ILE A 242 2.37 14.03 -17.38
N SER A 243 1.14 14.19 -17.87
CA SER A 243 0.09 14.91 -17.11
C SER A 243 -0.68 13.93 -16.22
N VAL A 244 -0.88 14.34 -14.97
CA VAL A 244 -1.39 13.48 -13.89
C VAL A 244 -2.43 14.20 -13.04
N TYR A 245 -3.42 13.45 -12.57
CA TYR A 245 -4.24 13.83 -11.42
C TYR A 245 -3.53 13.34 -10.16
N ASP A 246 -3.05 14.31 -9.38
CA ASP A 246 -2.53 14.07 -8.03
C ASP A 246 -3.65 14.28 -7.02
N ASN A 247 -4.00 13.22 -6.28
CA ASN A 247 -5.02 13.22 -5.22
C ASN A 247 -4.62 14.04 -3.98
N ASN A 248 -3.39 14.54 -3.87
CA ASN A 248 -2.98 15.57 -2.91
C ASN A 248 -3.33 17.00 -3.39
N TYR A 249 -3.56 17.21 -4.69
CA TYR A 249 -3.89 18.52 -5.29
C TYR A 249 -5.19 18.47 -6.14
N PRO A 250 -6.37 18.22 -5.52
CA PRO A 250 -7.66 18.09 -6.19
C PRO A 250 -7.97 19.16 -7.23
N GLY A 251 -8.56 18.75 -8.36
CA GLY A 251 -9.06 19.68 -9.39
C GLY A 251 -7.96 20.39 -10.20
N THR A 252 -6.70 19.99 -10.07
CA THR A 252 -5.58 20.58 -10.81
C THR A 252 -4.86 19.55 -11.67
N VAL A 253 -4.42 19.96 -12.87
CA VAL A 253 -3.45 19.19 -13.64
C VAL A 253 -2.07 19.40 -13.04
N GLN A 254 -1.38 18.30 -12.77
CA GLN A 254 0.03 18.28 -12.37
C GLN A 254 0.87 17.63 -13.48
N GLN A 255 2.20 17.83 -13.47
CA GLN A 255 3.08 17.26 -14.48
C GLN A 255 4.35 16.64 -13.88
N ILE A 256 4.70 15.45 -14.35
CA ILE A 256 6.05 14.86 -14.21
C ILE A 256 6.81 15.11 -15.49
N VAL A 257 8.02 15.67 -15.40
CA VAL A 257 8.91 15.89 -16.54
C VAL A 257 9.98 14.82 -16.56
N VAL A 258 10.12 14.11 -17.68
CA VAL A 258 11.13 13.05 -17.89
C VAL A 258 12.11 13.48 -18.97
N ASP A 259 13.40 13.43 -18.64
CA ASP A 259 14.52 13.67 -19.55
C ASP A 259 15.11 12.34 -20.06
N PRO A 260 14.94 12.00 -21.35
CA PRO A 260 15.48 10.79 -21.95
C PRO A 260 16.98 10.85 -22.30
N GLU A 261 17.65 12.00 -22.14
CA GLU A 261 19.11 12.07 -22.29
C GLU A 261 19.82 11.68 -20.98
N THR A 262 19.21 11.99 -19.83
CA THR A 262 19.77 11.68 -18.50
C THR A 262 19.06 10.53 -17.77
N GLU A 263 17.92 10.06 -18.30
CA GLU A 263 17.03 9.09 -17.68
C GLU A 263 16.67 9.47 -16.23
N ARG A 264 16.27 10.74 -16.09
CA ARG A 264 15.81 11.37 -14.85
C ARG A 264 14.40 11.90 -15.02
N TRP A 265 13.64 11.89 -13.94
CA TRP A 265 12.35 12.56 -13.85
C TRP A 265 12.33 13.58 -12.71
N SER A 266 11.44 14.56 -12.81
CA SER A 266 11.15 15.54 -11.75
C SER A 266 9.65 15.84 -11.64
N TYR A 267 9.21 16.12 -10.42
CA TYR A 267 7.83 16.39 -10.05
C TYR A 267 7.76 17.58 -9.10
N ALA A 268 6.87 18.54 -9.35
CA ALA A 268 6.85 19.83 -8.65
C ALA A 268 5.94 19.89 -7.40
N ALA A 269 5.28 18.78 -7.02
CA ALA A 269 4.41 18.68 -5.84
C ALA A 269 3.43 19.87 -5.68
N GLY A 270 2.51 20.00 -6.63
CA GLY A 270 1.49 21.05 -6.64
C GLY A 270 1.95 22.41 -7.15
N ALA A 271 3.26 22.67 -7.25
CA ALA A 271 3.78 23.93 -7.77
C ALA A 271 3.77 23.95 -9.31
N THR A 272 2.82 24.70 -9.88
CA THR A 272 2.60 24.80 -11.33
C THR A 272 3.24 26.03 -11.97
N THR A 273 3.89 26.89 -11.16
CA THR A 273 4.65 28.05 -11.64
C THR A 273 6.13 27.69 -11.84
N PRO A 274 6.70 27.82 -13.06
CA PRO A 274 8.11 27.52 -13.30
C PRO A 274 9.05 28.32 -12.41
N GLY A 275 9.94 27.63 -11.70
CA GLY A 275 10.94 28.25 -10.82
C GLY A 275 10.41 28.70 -9.45
N ALA A 276 9.16 28.38 -9.09
CA ALA A 276 8.74 28.43 -7.70
C ALA A 276 9.59 27.45 -6.85
N PRO A 277 9.91 27.76 -5.58
CA PRO A 277 10.42 26.76 -4.65
C PRO A 277 9.40 25.64 -4.45
N THR A 278 9.85 24.40 -4.46
CA THR A 278 9.00 23.20 -4.36
C THR A 278 9.62 22.21 -3.40
N ASP A 279 8.82 21.55 -2.56
CA ASP A 279 9.20 20.30 -1.88
C ASP A 279 9.03 19.07 -2.82
N GLY A 280 9.31 19.32 -4.10
CA GLY A 280 9.13 18.39 -5.21
C GLY A 280 10.13 17.26 -5.21
N TRP A 281 9.84 16.24 -6.00
CA TRP A 281 10.63 15.01 -6.09
C TRP A 281 11.43 14.94 -7.38
N SER A 282 12.50 14.16 -7.37
CA SER A 282 13.20 13.76 -8.59
C SER A 282 13.78 12.37 -8.44
N GLY A 283 13.84 11.65 -9.54
CA GLY A 283 14.20 10.24 -9.53
C GLY A 283 14.70 9.74 -10.89
N GLY A 284 14.88 8.43 -11.00
CA GLY A 284 15.41 7.78 -12.19
C GLY A 284 14.80 6.38 -12.36
N LYS A 285 15.55 5.46 -12.96
CA LYS A 285 15.23 4.03 -12.93
C LYS A 285 14.96 3.55 -11.50
N SER A 286 13.99 2.64 -11.37
CA SER A 286 13.52 2.07 -10.10
C SER A 286 12.92 3.07 -9.09
N THR A 287 12.60 4.31 -9.49
CA THR A 287 11.85 5.26 -8.62
C THR A 287 10.60 5.83 -9.30
N ILE A 288 10.15 5.20 -10.38
CA ILE A 288 8.87 5.46 -11.06
C ILE A 288 8.35 4.14 -11.62
N ASP A 289 7.08 3.79 -11.38
CA ASP A 289 6.46 2.55 -11.86
C ASP A 289 5.06 2.79 -12.43
N LEU A 290 4.59 1.85 -13.25
CA LEU A 290 3.19 1.76 -13.67
C LEU A 290 2.56 0.48 -13.12
N THR A 291 1.40 0.60 -12.50
CA THR A 291 0.61 -0.56 -12.10
C THR A 291 -0.63 -0.70 -13.01
N PRO A 292 -0.71 -1.72 -13.88
CA PRO A 292 -1.86 -1.91 -14.78
C PRO A 292 -3.15 -2.21 -14.00
N MET A 293 -4.29 -1.67 -14.43
CA MET A 293 -5.59 -1.97 -13.79
C MET A 293 -5.94 -3.46 -13.83
N ALA A 294 -5.52 -4.18 -14.87
CA ALA A 294 -5.73 -5.62 -15.02
C ALA A 294 -5.01 -6.47 -13.95
N ALA A 295 -3.94 -5.95 -13.31
CA ALA A 295 -3.26 -6.64 -12.20
C ALA A 295 -4.10 -6.65 -10.90
N ARG A 296 -5.16 -5.83 -10.84
CA ARG A 296 -6.04 -5.64 -9.67
C ARG A 296 -7.38 -6.37 -9.84
N ALA A 297 -7.39 -7.52 -10.52
CA ALA A 297 -8.58 -8.35 -10.66
C ALA A 297 -8.94 -9.01 -9.32
N VAL A 298 -10.24 -9.15 -9.02
CA VAL A 298 -10.74 -9.89 -7.84
C VAL A 298 -11.83 -10.91 -8.25
N PRO A 299 -12.01 -12.02 -7.50
CA PRO A 299 -11.19 -12.45 -6.37
C PRO A 299 -9.78 -12.88 -6.80
N THR A 300 -8.81 -12.67 -5.91
CA THR A 300 -7.43 -13.14 -6.04
C THR A 300 -7.07 -14.08 -4.88
N SER A 301 -5.93 -14.76 -4.94
CA SER A 301 -5.44 -15.54 -3.80
C SER A 301 -5.15 -14.64 -2.60
N ALA A 302 -5.58 -15.05 -1.40
CA ALA A 302 -5.22 -14.36 -0.17
C ALA A 302 -3.70 -14.39 0.06
N PRO A 303 -3.08 -13.29 0.54
CA PRO A 303 -1.67 -13.26 0.92
C PRO A 303 -1.39 -13.96 2.26
N PHE A 304 -2.45 -14.21 3.04
CA PHE A 304 -2.45 -15.02 4.25
C PHE A 304 -2.94 -16.43 3.95
N THR A 305 -2.42 -17.42 4.68
CA THR A 305 -2.80 -18.83 4.50
C THR A 305 -4.07 -19.17 5.30
N ASP A 306 -5.17 -19.44 4.59
CA ASP A 306 -6.42 -20.07 5.12
C ASP A 306 -6.22 -21.55 5.51
N SER A 307 -5.06 -22.10 5.17
CA SER A 307 -4.55 -23.46 5.39
C SER A 307 -5.24 -24.58 4.57
N GLU A 308 -5.69 -24.28 3.35
CA GLU A 308 -6.21 -25.28 2.39
C GLU A 308 -5.18 -26.33 1.91
N THR A 309 -4.88 -27.30 2.78
CA THR A 309 -5.14 -28.73 2.54
C THR A 309 -4.74 -29.56 3.76
N LYS A 310 -5.64 -30.43 4.22
CA LYS A 310 -5.28 -31.52 5.15
C LYS A 310 -4.43 -32.57 4.43
N GLY A 311 -3.12 -32.32 4.38
CA GLY A 311 -2.12 -33.36 4.11
C GLY A 311 -1.53 -33.43 2.70
N THR A 312 -1.23 -32.31 2.04
CA THR A 312 -0.19 -32.25 0.97
C THR A 312 0.36 -30.83 0.82
N VAL A 313 1.29 -30.42 1.69
CA VAL A 313 2.10 -29.22 1.49
C VAL A 313 3.58 -29.59 1.62
N SER A 314 4.44 -28.92 0.84
CA SER A 314 5.86 -28.84 1.13
C SER A 314 6.04 -28.30 2.57
N ALA A 315 7.04 -28.79 3.32
CA ALA A 315 7.28 -28.29 4.68
C ALA A 315 7.60 -26.78 4.71
N ARG A 316 8.21 -26.29 3.63
CA ARG A 316 8.44 -24.89 3.33
C ARG A 316 7.50 -24.48 2.18
N GLY A 317 6.61 -23.52 2.42
CA GLY A 317 5.78 -22.90 1.37
C GLY A 317 6.63 -22.26 0.27
N LYS A 318 6.03 -21.98 -0.90
CA LYS A 318 6.81 -21.40 -2.01
C LYS A 318 7.16 -19.95 -1.69
N PHE A 319 6.21 -19.21 -1.14
CA PHE A 319 6.42 -17.80 -0.80
C PHE A 319 6.32 -17.57 0.71
N SER A 320 7.12 -16.61 1.17
CA SER A 320 6.87 -15.92 2.43
C SER A 320 6.48 -14.48 2.12
N ASN A 321 5.29 -14.06 2.55
CA ASN A 321 4.84 -12.68 2.48
C ASN A 321 5.11 -12.04 3.83
N LEU A 322 5.90 -10.97 3.88
CA LEU A 322 6.04 -10.14 5.07
C LEU A 322 5.29 -8.83 4.88
N LEU A 323 4.67 -8.35 5.94
CA LEU A 323 4.04 -7.04 5.99
C LEU A 323 4.50 -6.35 7.27
N VAL A 324 5.11 -5.16 7.11
CA VAL A 324 5.47 -4.29 8.24
C VAL A 324 4.68 -3.00 8.13
N THR A 325 4.09 -2.54 9.22
CA THR A 325 3.16 -1.41 9.26
C THR A 325 3.30 -0.61 10.56
N SER A 326 2.93 0.67 10.52
CA SER A 326 2.86 1.53 11.70
C SER A 326 1.66 2.47 11.62
N ALA A 327 0.98 2.64 12.76
CA ALA A 327 -0.08 3.62 12.94
C ALA A 327 0.44 5.07 13.03
N ASP A 328 1.76 5.28 13.21
CA ASP A 328 2.35 6.62 13.35
C ASP A 328 2.60 7.25 11.96
N PRO A 329 1.87 8.33 11.56
CA PRO A 329 2.00 8.96 10.25
C PRO A 329 3.35 9.64 10.00
N ASP A 330 4.19 9.80 11.03
CA ASP A 330 5.54 10.37 10.93
C ASP A 330 6.64 9.29 10.93
N THR A 331 6.27 8.00 10.89
CA THR A 331 7.21 6.86 10.83
C THR A 331 7.10 6.06 9.54
N ARG A 332 8.23 5.93 8.83
CA ARG A 332 8.43 4.94 7.77
C ARG A 332 8.93 3.62 8.36
N VAL A 333 8.31 2.49 8.01
CA VAL A 333 8.74 1.17 8.51
C VAL A 333 8.99 0.15 7.41
N GLY A 334 9.86 -0.81 7.72
CA GLY A 334 10.20 -1.94 6.86
C GLY A 334 11.04 -2.97 7.60
N VAL A 335 11.82 -3.76 6.86
CA VAL A 335 12.80 -4.71 7.38
C VAL A 335 14.20 -4.50 6.78
N THR A 336 15.21 -4.87 7.55
CA THR A 336 16.52 -5.28 7.03
C THR A 336 16.47 -6.79 6.83
N ILE A 337 16.54 -7.24 5.58
CA ILE A 337 16.53 -8.67 5.23
C ILE A 337 17.97 -9.15 5.14
N THR A 338 18.34 -10.20 5.87
CA THR A 338 19.69 -10.78 5.81
C THR A 338 19.66 -12.18 5.18
N ILE A 339 20.42 -12.34 4.08
CA ILE A 339 20.52 -13.57 3.27
C ILE A 339 21.99 -13.86 3.04
N ASP A 340 22.45 -15.09 3.32
CA ASP A 340 23.87 -15.50 3.22
C ASP A 340 24.85 -14.53 3.92
N GLY A 341 24.41 -13.89 5.02
CA GLY A 341 25.18 -12.90 5.77
C GLY A 341 25.30 -11.52 5.10
N LYS A 342 24.51 -11.23 4.06
CA LYS A 342 24.36 -9.90 3.45
C LYS A 342 23.02 -9.30 3.82
N SER A 343 23.02 -8.04 4.23
CA SER A 343 21.82 -7.32 4.65
C SER A 343 21.33 -6.35 3.56
N TYR A 344 20.00 -6.27 3.41
CA TYR A 344 19.29 -5.48 2.41
C TYR A 344 18.19 -4.66 3.11
N ASP A 345 18.29 -3.34 3.10
CA ASP A 345 17.36 -2.45 3.81
C ASP A 345 16.20 -2.03 2.91
N THR A 346 14.98 -2.48 3.24
CA THR A 346 13.76 -2.15 2.48
C THR A 346 13.27 -0.71 2.64
N THR A 347 13.84 0.04 3.59
CA THR A 347 13.54 1.47 3.75
C THR A 347 14.51 2.36 2.97
N ASP A 348 15.61 1.83 2.42
CA ASP A 348 16.52 2.56 1.51
C ASP A 348 16.10 2.34 0.04
N PRO A 349 15.69 3.39 -0.71
CA PRO A 349 15.25 3.26 -2.11
C PRO A 349 16.38 2.88 -3.08
N SER A 350 17.65 2.93 -2.65
CA SER A 350 18.80 2.51 -3.45
C SER A 350 19.16 1.03 -3.30
N THR A 351 18.49 0.31 -2.40
CA THR A 351 18.73 -1.13 -2.18
C THR A 351 18.34 -1.95 -3.40
N VAL A 352 19.33 -2.66 -3.97
CA VAL A 352 19.11 -3.68 -5.01
C VAL A 352 18.98 -5.05 -4.34
N PHE A 353 17.77 -5.61 -4.39
CA PHE A 353 17.45 -6.91 -3.79
C PHE A 353 18.02 -8.08 -4.62
N PRO A 354 18.32 -9.23 -3.98
CA PRO A 354 18.71 -10.43 -4.70
C PRO A 354 17.49 -11.07 -5.40
N ALA A 355 17.76 -11.92 -6.40
CA ALA A 355 16.70 -12.65 -7.09
C ALA A 355 15.86 -13.48 -6.09
N GLY A 356 14.54 -13.36 -6.20
CA GLY A 356 13.60 -13.98 -5.26
C GLY A 356 13.18 -13.09 -4.09
N VAL A 357 13.68 -11.85 -3.97
CA VAL A 357 13.17 -10.88 -2.98
C VAL A 357 12.56 -9.69 -3.70
N VAL A 358 11.34 -9.35 -3.30
CA VAL A 358 10.58 -8.17 -3.72
C VAL A 358 10.26 -7.37 -2.48
N ALA A 359 10.50 -6.07 -2.48
CA ALA A 359 10.08 -5.18 -1.39
C ALA A 359 9.49 -3.90 -1.98
N ARG A 360 8.25 -3.56 -1.60
CA ARG A 360 7.54 -2.37 -2.06
C ARG A 360 7.03 -1.56 -0.86
N PRO A 361 7.43 -0.28 -0.71
CA PRO A 361 6.80 0.64 0.23
C PRO A 361 5.31 0.81 -0.09
N LEU A 362 4.45 0.80 0.93
CA LEU A 362 3.01 1.03 0.78
C LEU A 362 2.74 2.51 0.49
N LEU A 363 1.81 2.77 -0.43
CA LEU A 363 1.51 4.09 -0.98
C LEU A 363 0.41 4.78 -0.15
N GLY A 364 0.76 5.87 0.53
CA GLY A 364 -0.05 6.52 1.58
C GLY A 364 -0.59 7.91 1.26
N ALA A 365 -0.03 8.95 1.88
CA ALA A 365 -0.42 10.37 1.77
C ALA A 365 0.66 11.29 2.33
N GLY A 366 1.31 10.84 3.41
CA GLY A 366 2.67 11.27 3.64
C GLY A 366 3.53 10.89 2.44
N LEU A 367 4.49 11.76 2.13
CA LEU A 367 5.65 11.44 1.31
C LEU A 367 6.59 10.50 2.13
N SER A 368 6.03 9.38 2.63
CA SER A 368 6.62 8.14 3.20
C SER A 368 5.57 7.04 3.35
N GLY A 369 5.95 5.79 3.07
CA GLY A 369 5.10 4.64 3.36
C GLY A 369 5.08 4.31 4.85
N ASN A 370 3.89 4.25 5.45
CA ASN A 370 3.67 3.73 6.81
C ASN A 370 3.76 2.20 6.88
N GLY A 371 4.28 1.57 5.84
CA GLY A 371 4.53 0.15 5.80
C GLY A 371 5.28 -0.27 4.54
N THR A 372 5.74 -1.51 4.56
CA THR A 372 6.43 -2.17 3.45
C THR A 372 5.86 -3.58 3.32
N SER A 373 5.52 -3.97 2.09
CA SER A 373 5.22 -5.37 1.74
C SER A 373 6.49 -6.00 1.15
N VAL A 374 6.80 -7.23 1.57
CA VAL A 374 7.93 -8.02 1.04
C VAL A 374 7.43 -9.38 0.62
N ILE A 375 7.86 -9.85 -0.55
CA ILE A 375 7.66 -11.23 -1.02
C ILE A 375 9.02 -11.89 -1.15
N VAL A 376 9.17 -13.07 -0.55
CA VAL A 376 10.37 -13.91 -0.64
C VAL A 376 10.01 -15.24 -1.31
N ASP A 377 10.57 -15.51 -2.50
CA ASP A 377 10.53 -16.83 -3.14
C ASP A 377 11.51 -17.77 -2.43
N ARG A 378 10.95 -18.74 -1.70
CA ARG A 378 11.66 -19.64 -0.80
C ARG A 378 12.43 -20.74 -1.53
N ASP A 379 12.22 -20.92 -2.83
CA ASP A 379 13.04 -21.82 -3.65
C ASP A 379 14.35 -21.16 -4.09
N LEU A 380 14.38 -19.82 -4.15
CA LEU A 380 15.59 -19.02 -4.39
C LEU A 380 16.26 -18.59 -3.08
N VAL A 381 15.48 -18.25 -2.05
CA VAL A 381 15.93 -17.78 -0.74
C VAL A 381 15.41 -18.74 0.35
N PRO A 382 16.07 -19.90 0.55
CA PRO A 382 15.61 -20.96 1.44
C PRO A 382 15.74 -20.59 2.92
N GLU A 383 16.58 -19.63 3.28
CA GLU A 383 16.80 -19.12 4.63
C GLU A 383 16.97 -17.60 4.60
N PHE A 384 16.37 -16.89 5.55
CA PHE A 384 16.58 -15.45 5.74
C PHE A 384 16.23 -15.01 7.17
N ASP A 385 16.91 -13.97 7.63
CA ASP A 385 16.51 -13.17 8.80
C ASP A 385 15.85 -11.87 8.31
N ALA A 386 14.90 -11.33 9.06
CA ALA A 386 14.25 -10.05 8.78
C ALA A 386 14.06 -9.25 10.07
N ASP A 387 14.81 -8.15 10.20
CA ASP A 387 14.83 -7.29 11.39
C ASP A 387 14.04 -6.00 11.16
N GLY A 388 13.09 -5.68 12.04
CA GLY A 388 12.21 -4.53 11.93
C GLY A 388 12.92 -3.17 12.00
N VAL A 389 12.68 -2.31 11.01
CA VAL A 389 13.27 -0.97 10.89
C VAL A 389 12.17 0.08 10.99
N ALA A 390 12.42 1.14 11.77
CA ALA A 390 11.63 2.37 11.76
C ALA A 390 12.53 3.59 11.53
N ARG A 391 12.10 4.50 10.65
CA ARG A 391 12.75 5.78 10.35
C ARG A 391 11.77 6.94 10.44
N SER A 392 12.28 8.09 10.87
CA SER A 392 11.60 9.38 10.79
C SER A 392 11.31 9.70 9.32
N ARG A 393 10.05 10.02 8.98
CA ARG A 393 9.69 10.46 7.62
C ARG A 393 10.54 11.64 7.17
N ASP A 394 10.65 12.65 8.03
CA ASP A 394 11.13 13.97 7.62
C ASP A 394 12.66 14.05 7.62
N THR A 395 13.32 13.39 8.58
CA THR A 395 14.79 13.43 8.75
C THR A 395 15.53 12.19 8.24
N ASP A 396 14.81 11.10 7.94
CA ASP A 396 15.34 9.78 7.59
C ASP A 396 16.17 9.08 8.69
N GLU A 397 16.20 9.65 9.89
CA GLU A 397 16.92 9.09 11.04
C GLU A 397 16.17 7.89 11.64
N THR A 398 16.90 6.86 12.07
CA THR A 398 16.35 5.70 12.79
C THR A 398 15.59 6.14 14.05
N ARG A 399 14.40 5.57 14.29
CA ARG A 399 13.59 5.85 15.49
C ARG A 399 13.68 4.73 16.52
N ASP A 400 13.70 5.11 17.81
CA ASP A 400 13.75 4.22 18.97
C ASP A 400 12.46 4.20 19.81
N ASP A 401 11.45 4.93 19.36
CA ASP A 401 10.16 5.15 20.03
C ASP A 401 8.94 4.77 19.18
N ALA A 402 9.15 4.18 18.00
CA ALA A 402 8.11 3.95 17.02
C ALA A 402 7.43 2.60 17.23
N ASP A 403 6.11 2.59 17.41
CA ASP A 403 5.29 1.38 17.43
C ASP A 403 5.09 0.84 16.00
N TYR A 404 5.22 -0.47 15.83
CA TYR A 404 5.01 -1.15 14.55
C TYR A 404 4.50 -2.58 14.73
N THR A 405 3.82 -3.06 13.69
CA THR A 405 3.42 -4.45 13.52
C THR A 405 4.26 -5.08 12.41
N MET A 406 4.93 -6.20 12.69
CA MET A 406 5.52 -7.07 11.66
C MET A 406 4.70 -8.36 11.58
N SER A 407 4.46 -8.87 10.38
CA SER A 407 3.93 -10.21 10.17
C SER A 407 4.66 -10.96 9.08
N ILE A 408 4.56 -12.28 9.13
CA ILE A 408 4.99 -13.21 8.10
C ILE A 408 3.92 -14.28 7.91
N ASP A 409 3.49 -14.44 6.67
CA ASP A 409 2.64 -15.52 6.18
C ASP A 409 3.49 -16.42 5.28
N SER A 410 3.26 -17.74 5.30
CA SER A 410 3.94 -18.68 4.40
C SER A 410 3.08 -19.90 4.14
N ASP A 411 3.05 -20.40 2.91
CA ASP A 411 2.13 -21.49 2.54
C ASP A 411 2.33 -22.72 3.45
N GLY A 412 1.25 -23.15 4.11
CA GLY A 412 1.26 -24.29 5.03
C GLY A 412 1.78 -24.00 6.44
N ALA A 413 2.21 -22.78 6.76
CA ALA A 413 2.56 -22.34 8.12
C ALA A 413 1.47 -21.43 8.72
N PRO A 414 1.43 -21.28 10.06
CA PRO A 414 0.63 -20.21 10.69
C PRO A 414 1.07 -18.83 10.22
N ARG A 415 0.14 -17.86 10.19
CA ARG A 415 0.51 -16.44 10.19
C ARG A 415 1.15 -16.15 11.55
N VAL A 416 2.35 -15.58 11.54
CA VAL A 416 3.02 -15.08 12.74
C VAL A 416 3.03 -13.55 12.67
N THR A 417 2.61 -12.89 13.74
CA THR A 417 2.61 -11.42 13.85
C THR A 417 3.24 -11.02 15.18
N VAL A 418 4.08 -9.98 15.18
CA VAL A 418 4.60 -9.35 16.40
C VAL A 418 4.26 -7.86 16.39
N ARG A 419 3.76 -7.36 17.52
CA ARG A 419 3.47 -5.94 17.76
C ARG A 419 4.39 -5.43 18.87
N THR A 420 5.15 -4.38 18.60
CA THR A 420 6.17 -3.86 19.52
C THR A 420 6.58 -2.43 19.15
N SER A 421 7.39 -1.79 19.99
CA SER A 421 8.08 -0.54 19.69
C SER A 421 9.52 -0.82 19.25
N THR A 422 10.18 0.06 18.49
CA THR A 422 11.63 -0.05 18.26
C THR A 422 12.45 0.07 19.55
N GLY A 423 13.69 -0.44 19.52
CA GLY A 423 14.69 -0.22 20.56
C GLY A 423 15.66 0.93 20.23
N PRO A 424 16.48 1.35 21.22
CA PRO A 424 17.42 2.47 21.10
C PRO A 424 18.64 2.22 20.21
N ARG A 425 18.75 1.04 19.59
CA ARG A 425 19.89 0.64 18.77
C ARG A 425 19.49 -0.24 17.61
N GLU A 426 20.43 -0.40 16.69
CA GLU A 426 20.25 -1.22 15.50
C GLU A 426 20.17 -2.72 15.77
N ASP A 427 20.78 -3.18 16.86
CA ASP A 427 20.67 -4.54 17.43
C ASP A 427 19.42 -4.74 18.30
N ASP A 428 18.70 -3.67 18.65
CA ASP A 428 17.48 -3.72 19.47
C ASP A 428 16.22 -3.68 18.57
N ARG A 429 16.04 -4.70 17.72
CA ARG A 429 14.94 -4.84 16.75
C ARG A 429 14.13 -6.13 16.96
N ALA A 430 12.88 -6.16 16.50
CA ALA A 430 12.15 -7.42 16.39
C ALA A 430 12.68 -8.21 15.19
N THR A 431 12.87 -9.51 15.35
CA THR A 431 13.41 -10.38 14.30
C THR A 431 12.43 -11.49 13.96
N PHE A 432 12.27 -11.76 12.66
CA PHE A 432 11.87 -13.07 12.15
C PHE A 432 13.09 -13.81 11.61
N ARG A 433 13.25 -15.10 11.94
CA ARG A 433 14.24 -16.00 11.30
C ARG A 433 13.53 -17.16 10.64
N ALA A 434 13.57 -17.24 9.31
CA ALA A 434 12.88 -18.27 8.54
C ALA A 434 13.88 -19.33 8.03
N ASP A 435 13.80 -20.57 8.52
CA ASP A 435 14.74 -21.63 8.18
C ASP A 435 14.33 -22.47 6.95
N ASN A 436 15.23 -23.35 6.48
CA ASN A 436 14.98 -24.15 5.27
C ASN A 436 13.86 -25.19 5.46
N GLU A 437 13.51 -25.54 6.70
CA GLU A 437 12.44 -26.47 7.03
C GLU A 437 11.06 -25.79 7.12
N GLY A 438 10.99 -24.46 6.97
CA GLY A 438 9.75 -23.69 7.02
C GLY A 438 9.33 -23.24 8.41
N ARG A 439 10.24 -23.30 9.41
CA ARG A 439 9.99 -22.75 10.74
C ARG A 439 10.33 -21.25 10.77
N VAL A 440 9.62 -20.51 11.62
CA VAL A 440 9.84 -19.09 11.87
C VAL A 440 10.13 -18.88 13.35
N GLU A 441 11.35 -18.46 13.70
CA GLU A 441 11.58 -17.84 15.01
C GLU A 441 11.07 -16.40 14.98
N VAL A 442 10.33 -15.98 16.01
CA VAL A 442 9.94 -14.60 16.27
C VAL A 442 10.44 -14.17 17.64
N ALA A 443 11.16 -13.04 17.67
CA ALA A 443 11.65 -12.40 18.88
C ALA A 443 11.33 -10.89 18.86
N PRO A 444 10.76 -10.30 19.93
CA PRO A 444 10.73 -8.86 20.11
C PRO A 444 12.14 -8.28 20.32
N PRO A 445 12.28 -6.94 20.31
CA PRO A 445 13.53 -6.28 20.68
C PRO A 445 13.99 -6.65 22.10
N PRO A 446 15.29 -6.90 22.31
CA PRO A 446 15.88 -6.91 23.65
C PRO A 446 15.49 -5.67 24.48
N GLY A 447 15.21 -5.89 25.77
CA GLY A 447 14.76 -4.85 26.70
C GLY A 447 13.32 -4.37 26.51
N ARG A 448 12.54 -4.95 25.58
CA ARG A 448 11.13 -4.63 25.34
C ARG A 448 10.25 -5.88 25.52
N GLU A 449 9.01 -5.68 25.95
CA GLU A 449 7.95 -6.68 25.78
C GLU A 449 7.36 -6.54 24.37
N GLY A 450 6.95 -7.65 23.76
CA GLY A 450 6.22 -7.65 22.50
C GLY A 450 5.05 -8.64 22.53
N ASP A 451 3.94 -8.25 21.93
CA ASP A 451 2.78 -9.14 21.78
C ASP A 451 2.95 -9.97 20.50
N VAL A 452 3.15 -11.28 20.65
CA VAL A 452 3.20 -12.22 19.52
C VAL A 452 1.85 -12.90 19.35
N ASN A 453 1.37 -12.89 18.12
CA ASN A 453 0.18 -13.57 17.64
C ASN A 453 0.56 -14.68 16.66
N MET A 454 -0.07 -15.84 16.82
CA MET A 454 0.05 -17.00 15.93
C MET A 454 -1.36 -17.45 15.53
N ALA A 455 -1.70 -17.36 14.24
CA ALA A 455 -2.99 -17.74 13.70
C ALA A 455 -2.88 -18.98 12.81
N ASN A 456 -3.57 -20.07 13.17
CA ASN A 456 -3.58 -21.35 12.45
C ASN A 456 -5.00 -21.89 12.32
N GLY A 457 -5.57 -21.81 11.11
CA GLY A 457 -6.97 -22.20 10.86
C GLY A 457 -7.94 -21.48 11.81
N TYR A 458 -8.77 -22.24 12.51
CA TYR A 458 -9.79 -21.78 13.47
C TYR A 458 -9.21 -21.26 14.81
N ASN A 459 -7.88 -21.20 14.95
CA ASN A 459 -7.23 -20.92 16.22
C ASN A 459 -6.31 -19.70 16.16
N ASN A 460 -6.55 -18.77 17.08
CA ASN A 460 -5.65 -17.67 17.38
C ASN A 460 -4.92 -17.97 18.69
N PHE A 461 -3.63 -17.63 18.78
CA PHE A 461 -2.90 -17.63 20.04
C PHE A 461 -2.08 -16.34 20.17
N ASN A 462 -2.50 -15.47 21.09
CA ASN A 462 -1.76 -14.27 21.48
C ASN A 462 -1.01 -14.54 22.78
N ALA A 463 0.27 -14.21 22.85
CA ALA A 463 1.06 -14.25 24.08
C ALA A 463 2.07 -13.09 24.14
N PRO A 464 2.22 -12.43 25.30
CA PRO A 464 3.34 -11.54 25.51
C PRO A 464 4.63 -12.36 25.57
N VAL A 465 5.66 -11.89 24.88
CA VAL A 465 7.01 -12.43 24.98
C VAL A 465 7.82 -11.53 25.91
N PRO A 466 8.40 -12.07 27.00
CA PRO A 466 9.25 -11.31 27.91
C PRO A 466 10.61 -11.00 27.28
N ASP A 467 11.33 -10.05 27.88
CA ASP A 467 12.68 -9.65 27.47
C ASP A 467 13.62 -10.85 27.24
N GLY A 468 14.26 -10.87 26.08
CA GLY A 468 15.16 -11.95 25.61
C GLY A 468 14.46 -13.23 25.15
N GLY A 469 13.14 -13.33 25.25
CA GLY A 469 12.38 -14.50 24.83
C GLY A 469 12.12 -14.58 23.32
N SER A 470 11.80 -15.78 22.85
CA SER A 470 11.35 -16.01 21.46
C SER A 470 10.35 -17.17 21.37
N PHE A 471 9.54 -17.17 20.31
CA PHE A 471 8.77 -18.35 19.89
C PHE A 471 9.36 -18.90 18.59
N ASN A 472 9.54 -20.21 18.49
CA ASN A 472 9.82 -20.91 17.24
C ASN A 472 8.53 -21.60 16.78
N VAL A 473 8.01 -21.15 15.63
CA VAL A 473 6.73 -21.57 15.05
C VAL A 473 7.01 -22.50 13.88
N GLY A 474 6.63 -23.76 13.99
CA GLY A 474 6.82 -24.73 12.91
C GLY A 474 5.66 -24.79 11.90
N PRO A 475 5.92 -25.33 10.70
CA PRO A 475 4.90 -25.53 9.68
C PRO A 475 3.87 -26.58 10.14
N ASN A 476 2.68 -26.55 9.55
CA ASN A 476 1.62 -27.49 9.91
C ASN A 476 2.02 -28.94 9.62
N ASN A 477 1.96 -29.78 10.65
CA ASN A 477 2.15 -31.21 10.47
C ASN A 477 0.95 -31.85 9.74
N ARG A 478 1.02 -33.16 9.43
CA ARG A 478 -0.04 -33.88 8.68
C ARG A 478 -1.45 -33.86 9.30
N ARG A 479 -1.60 -33.41 10.55
CA ARG A 479 -2.89 -33.24 11.25
C ARG A 479 -3.43 -31.81 11.16
N GLY A 480 -2.66 -30.88 10.60
CA GLY A 480 -2.91 -29.44 10.70
C GLY A 480 -2.51 -28.87 12.06
N GLU A 481 -1.60 -29.50 12.80
CA GLU A 481 -1.11 -28.95 14.07
C GLU A 481 0.24 -28.24 13.82
N ALA A 482 0.34 -26.98 14.22
CA ALA A 482 1.58 -26.21 14.20
C ALA A 482 2.30 -26.35 15.56
N PRO A 483 3.53 -26.90 15.60
CA PRO A 483 4.31 -26.99 16.84
C PRO A 483 4.94 -25.63 17.17
N ILE A 484 4.82 -25.23 18.44
CA ILE A 484 5.36 -23.97 18.98
C ILE A 484 6.30 -24.31 20.13
N ASP A 485 7.56 -23.89 20.04
CA ASP A 485 8.54 -23.95 21.12
C ASP A 485 8.81 -22.54 21.66
N PHE A 486 8.84 -22.37 22.99
CA PHE A 486 9.15 -21.09 23.64
C PHE A 486 10.56 -21.11 24.23
N SER A 487 11.32 -20.03 24.05
CA SER A 487 12.62 -19.78 24.67
C SER A 487 12.51 -18.60 25.64
N ASP A 488 13.05 -18.73 26.86
CA ASP A 488 13.04 -17.66 27.87
C ASP A 488 14.27 -16.74 27.86
N GLY A 489 15.10 -16.81 26.79
CA GLY A 489 16.36 -16.06 26.67
C GLY A 489 17.50 -16.56 27.57
N SER A 490 17.21 -17.30 28.64
CA SER A 490 18.21 -17.89 29.54
C SER A 490 18.77 -19.24 29.04
N GLY A 491 18.37 -19.65 27.83
CA GLY A 491 18.68 -20.96 27.24
C GLY A 491 17.78 -22.08 27.76
N ARG A 492 16.69 -21.77 28.48
CA ARG A 492 15.67 -22.76 28.82
C ARG A 492 14.55 -22.71 27.80
N GLN A 493 14.21 -23.89 27.29
CA GLN A 493 13.00 -24.07 26.50
C GLN A 493 11.82 -24.37 27.43
N GLY A 494 10.71 -23.69 27.21
CA GLY A 494 9.42 -24.05 27.79
C GLY A 494 8.90 -25.38 27.24
N PRO A 495 7.84 -25.96 27.81
CA PRO A 495 7.18 -27.10 27.20
C PRO A 495 6.55 -26.66 25.87
N GLY A 496 7.04 -27.23 24.76
CA GLY A 496 6.44 -27.01 23.44
C GLY A 496 4.97 -27.43 23.40
N PHE A 497 4.16 -26.70 22.63
CA PHE A 497 2.72 -26.95 22.49
C PHE A 497 2.28 -26.87 21.03
N ASN A 498 1.19 -27.54 20.69
CA ASN A 498 0.65 -27.53 19.33
C ASN A 498 -0.57 -26.61 19.25
N ILE A 499 -0.60 -25.69 18.28
CA ILE A 499 -1.82 -24.97 17.89
C ILE A 499 -2.52 -25.82 16.80
N PRO A 500 -3.67 -26.44 17.07
CA PRO A 500 -4.39 -27.21 16.06
C PRO A 500 -5.05 -26.27 15.03
N ARG A 501 -5.19 -26.71 13.77
CA ARG A 501 -5.98 -26.00 12.74
C ARG A 501 -7.44 -25.92 13.16
N GLU A 502 -8.02 -27.01 13.66
CA GLU A 502 -9.44 -27.12 14.00
C GLU A 502 -9.67 -27.11 15.51
N ASN A 503 -10.88 -26.72 15.94
CA ASN A 503 -11.32 -26.86 17.33
C ASN A 503 -12.29 -28.04 17.50
N PRO A 504 -12.27 -28.76 18.65
CA PRO A 504 -13.27 -29.80 18.94
C PRO A 504 -14.72 -29.29 18.97
N SER A 505 -14.92 -27.99 19.16
CA SER A 505 -16.21 -27.29 19.09
C SER A 505 -16.65 -26.90 17.68
N GLY A 506 -15.81 -27.06 16.65
CA GLY A 506 -16.04 -26.63 15.28
C GLY A 506 -15.77 -25.13 15.02
N GLY A 507 -16.13 -24.25 15.95
CA GLY A 507 -15.99 -22.80 15.77
C GLY A 507 -14.58 -22.21 15.99
N VAL A 508 -14.41 -20.95 15.58
CA VAL A 508 -13.20 -20.15 15.80
C VAL A 508 -13.01 -19.82 17.29
N ILE A 509 -11.77 -19.91 17.79
CA ILE A 509 -11.41 -19.53 19.16
C ILE A 509 -10.21 -18.57 19.16
N ASP A 510 -10.42 -17.38 19.72
CA ASP A 510 -9.36 -16.45 20.10
C ASP A 510 -8.80 -16.85 21.48
N ARG A 511 -7.57 -17.40 21.52
CA ARG A 511 -6.84 -17.62 22.78
C ARG A 511 -5.92 -16.45 23.05
N ARG A 512 -6.04 -15.87 24.25
CA ARG A 512 -5.11 -14.87 24.77
C ARG A 512 -4.47 -15.37 26.05
N ALA A 513 -3.19 -15.69 25.98
CA ALA A 513 -2.34 -15.89 27.14
C ALA A 513 -2.05 -14.53 27.79
N GLN A 514 -2.19 -14.46 29.11
CA GLN A 514 -1.79 -13.32 29.92
C GLN A 514 -0.83 -13.82 30.98
N PHE A 515 0.38 -13.27 31.03
CA PHE A 515 1.29 -13.53 32.13
C PHE A 515 0.82 -12.78 33.38
N ASP A 516 0.66 -13.48 34.51
CA ASP A 516 0.43 -12.84 35.80
C ASP A 516 1.77 -12.61 36.52
N PRO A 517 2.29 -11.37 36.57
CA PRO A 517 3.59 -11.08 37.17
C PRO A 517 3.62 -11.24 38.70
N GLN A 518 2.47 -11.47 39.36
CA GLN A 518 2.41 -11.72 40.81
C GLN A 518 2.51 -13.22 41.15
N THR A 519 2.08 -14.10 40.25
CA THR A 519 2.05 -15.55 40.46
C THR A 519 3.04 -16.33 39.58
N GLY A 520 3.45 -15.74 38.45
CA GLY A 520 4.25 -16.41 37.42
C GLY A 520 3.45 -17.37 36.53
N GLU A 521 2.12 -17.35 36.63
CA GLU A 521 1.22 -18.23 35.86
C GLU A 521 0.86 -17.61 34.50
N ILE A 522 0.70 -18.47 33.48
CA ILE A 522 0.15 -18.07 32.18
C ILE A 522 -1.34 -18.37 32.17
N ILE A 523 -2.16 -17.33 32.24
CA ILE A 523 -3.63 -17.43 32.21
C ILE A 523 -4.10 -17.36 30.76
N VAL A 524 -4.52 -18.49 30.19
CA VAL A 524 -5.14 -18.52 28.86
C VAL A 524 -6.64 -18.20 28.97
N ARG A 525 -7.09 -17.16 28.28
CA ARG A 525 -8.50 -16.82 28.11
C ARG A 525 -8.94 -17.17 26.70
N GLU A 526 -9.97 -17.98 26.58
CA GLU A 526 -10.62 -18.28 25.29
C GLU A 526 -11.82 -17.36 25.07
N ARG A 527 -12.03 -16.93 23.83
CA ARG A 527 -13.23 -16.25 23.35
C ARG A 527 -13.66 -16.88 22.02
N PRO A 528 -14.94 -17.19 21.82
CA PRO A 528 -15.44 -17.53 20.49
C PRO A 528 -15.17 -16.38 19.51
N GLY A 529 -14.84 -16.72 18.27
CA GLY A 529 -14.88 -15.78 17.15
C GLY A 529 -16.28 -15.15 17.03
N ARG A 530 -16.34 -13.94 16.48
CA ARG A 530 -17.59 -13.20 16.32
C ARG A 530 -17.95 -13.11 14.84
N PRO A 531 -19.24 -13.26 14.49
CA PRO A 531 -19.67 -13.02 13.12
C PRO A 531 -19.61 -11.53 12.81
N GLU A 532 -19.01 -11.20 11.67
CA GLU A 532 -19.08 -9.90 11.02
C GLU A 532 -20.10 -9.98 9.88
N GLN A 533 -20.93 -8.95 9.72
CA GLN A 533 -21.89 -8.94 8.61
C GLN A 533 -21.15 -8.80 7.29
N VAL A 534 -21.57 -9.58 6.29
CA VAL A 534 -21.09 -9.47 4.91
C VAL A 534 -22.20 -8.86 4.08
N ASN A 535 -21.98 -7.64 3.58
CA ASN A 535 -22.93 -6.99 2.69
C ASN A 535 -22.79 -7.58 1.27
N GLY A 536 -23.57 -8.61 0.97
CA GLY A 536 -23.51 -9.31 -0.32
C GLY A 536 -23.72 -8.41 -1.55
N ALA A 537 -24.49 -7.33 -1.44
CA ALA A 537 -24.67 -6.37 -2.53
C ALA A 537 -23.38 -5.56 -2.79
N GLN A 538 -22.69 -5.15 -1.72
CA GLN A 538 -21.40 -4.45 -1.80
C GLN A 538 -20.27 -5.39 -2.24
N VAL A 539 -20.33 -6.69 -1.90
CA VAL A 539 -19.44 -7.72 -2.48
C VAL A 539 -19.61 -7.81 -4.01
N ASP A 540 -20.85 -7.90 -4.49
CA ASP A 540 -21.14 -7.96 -5.92
C ASP A 540 -20.74 -6.64 -6.63
N GLN A 541 -20.95 -5.49 -5.99
CA GLN A 541 -20.51 -4.18 -6.45
C GLN A 541 -18.98 -4.09 -6.58
N PHE A 542 -18.24 -4.42 -5.52
CA PHE A 542 -16.76 -4.42 -5.55
C PHE A 542 -16.21 -5.36 -6.64
N ARG A 543 -16.81 -6.54 -6.83
CA ARG A 543 -16.44 -7.47 -7.91
C ARG A 543 -16.84 -6.97 -9.29
N ALA A 544 -17.99 -6.29 -9.44
CA ALA A 544 -18.38 -5.66 -10.70
C ALA A 544 -17.40 -4.55 -11.09
N MET A 545 -17.02 -3.68 -10.13
CA MET A 545 -16.00 -2.65 -10.32
C MET A 545 -14.61 -3.22 -10.66
N ALA A 546 -14.37 -4.50 -10.37
CA ALA A 546 -13.11 -5.21 -10.61
C ALA A 546 -13.05 -6.00 -11.91
N GLY A 547 -14.18 -6.14 -12.62
CA GLY A 547 -14.19 -6.76 -13.95
C GLY A 547 -13.26 -6.02 -14.92
N PRO A 548 -12.88 -6.67 -16.04
CA PRO A 548 -12.29 -5.94 -17.14
C PRO A 548 -13.30 -4.87 -17.58
N GLY A 549 -12.97 -3.60 -17.38
CA GLY A 549 -13.69 -2.49 -18.00
C GLY A 549 -13.72 -2.66 -19.52
N PRO A 550 -14.57 -1.93 -20.24
CA PRO A 550 -14.78 -2.13 -21.68
C PRO A 550 -13.51 -1.84 -22.50
N GLU A 551 -12.66 -2.85 -22.67
CA GLU A 551 -11.51 -2.83 -23.57
C GLU A 551 -12.01 -2.61 -25.02
N GLY A 552 -11.77 -1.41 -25.56
CA GLY A 552 -12.02 -1.10 -26.98
C GLY A 552 -13.41 -0.58 -27.34
N GLY A 553 -14.12 0.10 -26.44
CA GLY A 553 -15.30 0.89 -26.81
C GLY A 553 -14.94 2.30 -27.34
N PRO A 554 -15.36 2.71 -28.56
CA PRO A 554 -15.17 4.10 -28.98
C PRO A 554 -16.02 5.04 -28.12
N ASN A 555 -15.38 6.07 -27.57
CA ASN A 555 -15.98 7.08 -26.70
C ASN A 555 -17.31 7.63 -27.29
N PRO A 556 -18.48 7.43 -26.63
CA PRO A 556 -19.78 7.88 -27.13
C PRO A 556 -19.97 9.39 -26.90
N GLY A 557 -19.09 10.20 -27.49
CA GLY A 557 -18.91 11.61 -27.14
C GLY A 557 -18.52 12.55 -28.29
N THR A 558 -18.65 12.15 -29.57
CA THR A 558 -18.44 13.09 -30.70
C THR A 558 -19.59 13.05 -31.72
N ASN A 559 -20.12 14.24 -32.01
CA ASN A 559 -21.20 14.43 -32.99
C ASN A 559 -20.71 14.19 -34.43
N GLY A 560 -21.53 13.53 -35.24
CA GLY A 560 -21.11 13.03 -36.56
C GLY A 560 -20.94 14.10 -37.65
N GLY A 561 -20.00 13.83 -38.56
CA GLY A 561 -19.79 14.52 -39.83
C GLY A 561 -18.98 13.60 -40.79
N PRO A 562 -19.22 13.58 -42.12
CA PRO A 562 -19.14 12.31 -42.82
C PRO A 562 -17.99 12.12 -43.85
N ASN A 563 -17.61 10.85 -44.01
CA ASN A 563 -17.17 10.21 -45.26
C ASN A 563 -15.85 10.63 -45.93
N ALA A 564 -14.86 9.73 -45.93
CA ALA A 564 -14.02 9.45 -47.10
C ALA A 564 -13.41 8.04 -46.99
N GLY A 565 -13.90 7.08 -47.79
CA GLY A 565 -13.28 5.77 -47.93
C GLY A 565 -12.40 5.70 -49.17
N THR A 566 -11.26 5.01 -49.09
CA THR A 566 -10.45 4.60 -50.26
C THR A 566 -9.89 3.20 -50.08
N GLN A 567 -9.74 2.52 -51.22
CA GLN A 567 -9.38 1.11 -51.34
C GLN A 567 -7.86 0.89 -51.28
N GLY A 568 -7.42 -0.30 -50.90
CA GLY A 568 -6.01 -0.72 -51.04
C GLY A 568 -5.61 -0.98 -52.50
N PRO A 569 -4.35 -1.41 -52.73
CA PRO A 569 -4.19 -2.69 -53.43
C PRO A 569 -2.94 -3.53 -53.06
N GLY A 570 -3.11 -4.86 -53.17
CA GLY A 570 -2.17 -5.75 -53.89
C GLY A 570 -0.81 -6.12 -53.27
N GLY A 571 -0.65 -7.40 -52.89
CA GLY A 571 0.67 -8.03 -52.66
C GLY A 571 1.36 -8.50 -53.97
N PRO A 572 2.45 -9.29 -53.85
CA PRO A 572 2.37 -10.69 -54.32
C PRO A 572 3.09 -11.71 -53.40
N ALA A 573 3.04 -13.00 -53.75
CA ALA A 573 3.27 -14.11 -52.81
C ALA A 573 4.31 -15.18 -53.26
N GLN A 574 4.81 -15.94 -52.26
CA GLN A 574 5.26 -17.37 -52.30
C GLN A 574 6.54 -17.75 -53.12
N PRO A 575 7.09 -19.00 -53.07
CA PRO A 575 6.66 -20.24 -52.35
C PRO A 575 7.74 -21.11 -51.62
N GLY A 576 7.27 -22.12 -50.85
CA GLY A 576 7.94 -23.43 -50.58
C GLY A 576 8.79 -23.54 -49.29
N GLY A 577 8.88 -24.67 -48.57
CA GLY A 577 8.20 -25.99 -48.58
C GLY A 577 8.57 -26.75 -47.27
N GLY A 578 7.70 -27.54 -46.65
CA GLY A 578 7.56 -28.99 -46.92
C GLY A 578 8.47 -29.87 -46.03
N GLY A 579 7.92 -30.51 -44.98
CA GLY A 579 8.64 -31.48 -44.14
C GLY A 579 7.78 -32.06 -43.01
N ALA A 580 7.77 -33.38 -42.84
CA ALA A 580 6.91 -34.11 -41.90
C ALA A 580 7.72 -34.86 -40.83
N GLY A 581 7.10 -35.14 -39.67
CA GLY A 581 7.64 -36.08 -38.69
C GLY A 581 7.20 -35.80 -37.26
N GLY A 582 6.25 -36.60 -36.74
CA GLY A 582 6.01 -36.72 -35.30
C GLY A 582 6.41 -38.13 -34.82
N PRO A 583 6.78 -38.32 -33.55
CA PRO A 583 6.89 -39.64 -32.93
C PRO A 583 5.66 -39.95 -32.06
N GLY A 584 5.21 -41.21 -32.10
CA GLY A 584 4.17 -41.75 -31.23
C GLY A 584 4.70 -42.26 -29.87
N PRO A 585 3.82 -42.73 -28.97
CA PRO A 585 4.16 -43.11 -27.60
C PRO A 585 4.77 -44.51 -27.50
N ASP A 586 5.66 -44.70 -26.52
CA ASP A 586 6.31 -45.99 -26.22
C ASP A 586 5.51 -46.79 -25.16
N PRO A 587 5.50 -48.14 -25.19
CA PRO A 587 4.53 -48.95 -24.46
C PRO A 587 5.08 -49.61 -23.19
N ASN A 588 4.28 -49.71 -22.12
CA ASN A 588 4.47 -50.78 -21.15
C ASN A 588 3.19 -51.12 -20.35
N SER A 589 2.45 -52.15 -20.76
CA SER A 589 1.41 -52.78 -19.94
C SER A 589 1.08 -54.20 -20.43
N THR A 590 1.12 -55.19 -19.54
CA THR A 590 0.43 -56.51 -19.58
C THR A 590 0.90 -57.38 -18.38
N PRO A 591 0.19 -58.46 -17.96
CA PRO A 591 -1.22 -58.41 -17.52
C PRO A 591 -1.55 -59.32 -16.31
N GLY A 592 -2.76 -59.18 -15.75
CA GLY A 592 -3.42 -60.18 -14.91
C GLY A 592 -4.33 -59.56 -13.84
N GLY A 593 -5.52 -60.07 -13.52
CA GLY A 593 -6.28 -61.17 -14.13
C GLY A 593 -7.28 -61.78 -13.13
N GLY A 594 -8.56 -61.87 -13.50
CA GLY A 594 -9.58 -62.64 -12.75
C GLY A 594 -10.72 -61.85 -12.11
N ALA A 595 -11.94 -62.08 -12.60
CA ALA A 595 -13.20 -61.83 -11.88
C ALA A 595 -13.59 -63.08 -11.06
N PRO A 596 -14.60 -63.05 -10.15
CA PRO A 596 -16.04 -63.02 -10.52
C PRO A 596 -16.83 -61.94 -9.72
N ALA A 597 -18.10 -61.55 -9.93
CA ALA A 597 -19.26 -61.85 -10.80
C ALA A 597 -20.54 -62.01 -9.94
N GLY A 598 -21.65 -61.43 -10.40
CA GLY A 598 -22.98 -61.41 -9.73
C GLY A 598 -23.26 -60.06 -9.02
N GLY A 599 -24.25 -59.24 -9.35
CA GLY A 599 -25.51 -59.43 -10.11
C GLY A 599 -26.71 -59.23 -9.16
N GLY A 600 -27.76 -58.46 -9.45
CA GLY A 600 -28.09 -57.60 -10.61
C GLY A 600 -29.50 -57.00 -10.42
N SER A 601 -30.05 -56.35 -11.45
CA SER A 601 -31.45 -55.84 -11.54
C SER A 601 -31.84 -54.64 -10.63
N GLY A 602 -32.53 -53.59 -11.10
CA GLY A 602 -32.93 -53.26 -12.48
C GLY A 602 -34.13 -52.30 -12.57
N GLY A 603 -34.11 -51.38 -13.56
CA GLY A 603 -35.25 -50.60 -14.08
C GLY A 603 -35.79 -49.43 -13.22
N GLY A 604 -36.25 -48.30 -13.78
CA GLY A 604 -36.20 -47.85 -15.18
C GLY A 604 -37.29 -46.83 -15.55
N GLY A 605 -36.94 -45.80 -16.33
CA GLY A 605 -37.86 -44.82 -16.95
C GLY A 605 -38.36 -43.68 -16.03
N GLY A 606 -38.53 -42.43 -16.45
CA GLY A 606 -38.29 -41.80 -17.77
C GLY A 606 -39.50 -40.98 -18.26
N GLY A 607 -39.29 -39.71 -18.65
CA GLY A 607 -40.29 -38.90 -19.36
C GLY A 607 -40.36 -37.40 -19.00
N ALA A 608 -39.98 -36.54 -19.95
CA ALA A 608 -40.48 -35.16 -20.10
C ALA A 608 -41.70 -35.18 -21.07
N PRO A 609 -42.50 -34.10 -21.32
CA PRO A 609 -42.01 -32.86 -21.99
C PRO A 609 -42.81 -31.51 -21.79
N ALA A 610 -42.25 -30.42 -22.36
CA ALA A 610 -42.90 -29.24 -22.99
C ALA A 610 -43.71 -28.17 -22.20
N GLY A 611 -43.61 -26.89 -22.64
CA GLY A 611 -44.43 -25.71 -22.25
C GLY A 611 -45.64 -25.47 -23.20
N PRO A 612 -46.24 -24.24 -23.37
CA PRO A 612 -45.73 -22.88 -23.10
C PRO A 612 -46.74 -21.91 -22.37
N ALA A 613 -46.50 -20.58 -22.41
CA ALA A 613 -47.28 -19.44 -21.85
C ALA A 613 -48.58 -19.08 -22.68
N PRO A 614 -49.44 -18.06 -22.39
CA PRO A 614 -49.19 -16.72 -21.77
C PRO A 614 -50.31 -16.05 -20.89
N ASP A 615 -50.07 -14.77 -20.52
CA ASP A 615 -50.97 -13.58 -20.58
C ASP A 615 -51.60 -12.88 -19.34
N SER A 616 -51.70 -11.54 -19.47
CA SER A 616 -52.53 -10.53 -18.76
C SER A 616 -52.24 -10.07 -17.29
N GLY A 617 -52.06 -8.75 -17.12
CA GLY A 617 -52.44 -7.95 -15.93
C GLY A 617 -53.66 -7.07 -16.27
N PRO A 618 -53.81 -5.82 -15.76
CA PRO A 618 -53.46 -5.23 -14.47
C PRO A 618 -54.67 -4.50 -13.79
N THR A 619 -54.62 -4.16 -12.49
CA THR A 619 -55.53 -3.13 -11.91
C THR A 619 -55.00 -2.44 -10.64
N ALA A 620 -54.97 -1.10 -10.66
CA ALA A 620 -55.14 -0.23 -9.49
C ALA A 620 -56.62 0.26 -9.41
N PRO A 621 -57.09 0.81 -8.28
CA PRO A 621 -57.22 2.28 -8.12
C PRO A 621 -56.85 2.78 -6.69
N ALA A 622 -56.26 3.97 -6.49
CA ALA A 622 -56.89 5.32 -6.34
C ALA A 622 -57.99 5.44 -5.25
N GLY A 623 -58.05 6.46 -4.39
CA GLY A 623 -57.15 7.62 -4.17
C GLY A 623 -57.80 8.74 -3.30
N GLY A 624 -57.05 9.81 -2.99
CA GLY A 624 -57.52 11.08 -2.39
C GLY A 624 -57.64 11.12 -0.83
N GLY A 625 -57.44 12.25 -0.14
CA GLY A 625 -56.97 13.59 -0.56
C GLY A 625 -57.30 14.71 0.45
N SER A 626 -56.58 15.84 0.37
CA SER A 626 -56.74 17.12 1.14
C SER A 626 -56.37 17.12 2.65
N GLY A 627 -55.85 18.22 3.24
CA GLY A 627 -55.33 19.47 2.66
C GLY A 627 -55.14 20.63 3.67
N GLY A 628 -54.23 21.58 3.37
CA GLY A 628 -54.02 22.88 4.06
C GLY A 628 -53.16 22.84 5.35
N GLY A 629 -52.39 23.87 5.73
CA GLY A 629 -52.09 25.17 5.09
C GLY A 629 -51.65 26.25 6.12
N SER A 630 -50.86 27.25 5.69
CA SER A 630 -50.33 28.41 6.48
C SER A 630 -49.20 28.13 7.52
N GLY A 631 -48.24 29.01 7.79
CA GLY A 631 -47.86 30.28 7.13
C GLY A 631 -46.92 31.19 7.97
N GLY A 632 -46.02 31.93 7.32
CA GLY A 632 -45.11 32.95 7.93
C GLY A 632 -43.80 32.40 8.53
N GLY A 633 -42.68 33.13 8.55
CA GLY A 633 -42.34 34.45 8.01
C GLY A 633 -40.87 34.83 8.32
N ALA A 634 -40.23 35.66 7.49
CA ALA A 634 -38.85 36.13 7.70
C ALA A 634 -38.75 37.22 8.80
N PRO A 635 -37.55 37.52 9.30
CA PRO A 635 -36.88 38.75 8.85
C PRO A 635 -35.36 38.62 8.63
N ALA A 636 -34.72 39.71 8.17
CA ALA A 636 -33.34 39.74 7.69
C ALA A 636 -32.40 40.65 8.50
N GLY A 637 -31.09 40.38 8.42
CA GLY A 637 -29.98 41.32 8.66
C GLY A 637 -29.55 41.54 10.12
N PRO A 638 -28.42 42.24 10.36
CA PRO A 638 -27.59 42.97 9.39
C PRO A 638 -26.08 42.60 9.36
N ALA A 639 -25.37 43.14 8.36
CA ALA A 639 -23.91 43.29 8.37
C ALA A 639 -23.49 44.60 9.09
N PRO A 640 -22.18 44.79 9.37
CA PRO A 640 -21.59 46.12 9.53
C PRO A 640 -20.78 46.54 8.29
N ASP A 641 -20.77 47.84 8.01
CA ASP A 641 -20.21 48.46 6.81
C ASP A 641 -18.94 49.31 7.14
N SER A 642 -18.18 49.56 6.07
CA SER A 642 -17.04 50.44 5.82
C SER A 642 -16.60 51.58 6.79
N GLY A 643 -15.28 51.83 6.73
CA GLY A 643 -14.61 53.10 7.03
C GLY A 643 -13.09 52.94 7.17
N GLY A 644 -12.20 53.72 6.55
CA GLY A 644 -12.36 54.85 5.63
C GLY A 644 -11.35 55.98 5.92
N GLY A 645 -10.37 56.21 5.03
CA GLY A 645 -9.38 57.31 5.08
C GLY A 645 -7.92 56.81 5.18
N SER A 646 -7.01 56.95 4.20
CA SER A 646 -6.57 58.05 3.32
C SER A 646 -5.48 58.96 3.90
N GLY A 647 -4.32 59.05 3.22
CA GLY A 647 -3.54 60.31 3.17
C GLY A 647 -2.01 60.25 3.33
N GLY A 648 -1.28 60.28 2.20
CA GLY A 648 0.11 60.79 2.09
C GLY A 648 1.24 59.95 2.72
N GLY A 649 2.51 60.07 2.30
CA GLY A 649 3.07 60.88 1.21
C GLY A 649 4.54 61.27 1.48
N GLY A 650 5.46 60.87 0.59
CA GLY A 650 6.91 61.15 0.69
C GLY A 650 7.68 60.17 1.61
N GLY A 651 8.91 59.75 1.32
CA GLY A 651 9.79 60.02 0.18
C GLY A 651 11.07 60.78 0.55
N THR A 652 12.12 60.05 0.96
CA THR A 652 13.54 60.47 0.90
C THR A 652 14.46 59.25 1.00
N GLY A 653 15.51 59.19 0.17
CA GLY A 653 16.59 58.19 0.28
C GLY A 653 17.71 58.61 1.24
N PRO A 654 18.99 58.28 0.97
CA PRO A 654 19.61 57.15 1.68
C PRO A 654 20.97 57.46 2.34
N ALA A 655 21.65 56.40 2.82
CA ALA A 655 23.05 56.31 3.30
C ALA A 655 23.29 56.71 4.79
N PRO A 656 24.44 56.35 5.41
CA PRO A 656 25.59 55.60 4.87
C PRO A 656 26.06 54.39 5.71
N ALA A 657 26.99 53.61 5.13
CA ALA A 657 27.81 52.64 5.86
C ALA A 657 29.07 53.30 6.48
N PRO A 658 29.65 52.75 7.57
CA PRO A 658 31.00 53.07 8.02
C PRO A 658 32.03 51.96 7.67
N ALA A 659 33.29 52.38 7.54
CA ALA A 659 34.45 51.59 7.11
C ALA A 659 35.19 50.90 8.29
N PRO A 660 36.21 50.03 8.05
CA PRO A 660 36.78 49.17 9.08
C PRO A 660 38.00 49.76 9.83
N ALA A 661 38.25 49.21 11.01
CA ALA A 661 39.50 49.29 11.77
C ALA A 661 39.80 47.89 12.38
N GLY A 662 41.04 47.47 12.65
CA GLY A 662 42.33 48.13 12.45
C GLY A 662 43.34 47.76 13.55
N GLY A 663 44.15 46.74 13.32
CA GLY A 663 45.20 46.26 14.26
C GLY A 663 44.69 45.39 15.42
N GLY A 664 45.47 44.50 16.03
CA GLY A 664 46.86 44.10 15.75
C GLY A 664 47.49 43.39 16.97
N GLY A 665 48.59 42.65 16.77
CA GLY A 665 49.40 42.06 17.86
C GLY A 665 49.34 40.53 17.93
N GLY A 666 50.49 39.89 17.75
CA GLY A 666 50.65 38.44 17.91
C GLY A 666 51.49 38.07 19.13
N GLY A 667 51.75 36.77 19.31
CA GLY A 667 52.63 36.25 20.35
C GLY A 667 52.33 34.79 20.66
N GLY A 668 53.16 33.87 20.19
CA GLY A 668 53.04 32.45 20.49
C GLY A 668 54.24 31.93 21.29
N THR A 669 54.00 31.03 22.23
CA THR A 669 54.98 30.11 22.84
C THR A 669 54.27 28.88 23.40
N GLY A 670 54.76 27.66 23.11
CA GLY A 670 54.46 26.46 23.92
C GLY A 670 55.26 26.46 25.24
N PRO A 671 55.47 25.33 25.97
CA PRO A 671 55.44 23.93 25.45
C PRO A 671 54.94 22.77 26.38
N ALA A 672 54.47 21.68 25.76
CA ALA A 672 54.76 20.25 26.06
C ALA A 672 54.29 19.60 27.44
N PRO A 673 54.50 18.28 27.73
CA PRO A 673 53.34 17.36 27.89
C PRO A 673 53.43 16.23 28.98
N GLY A 674 52.41 15.36 29.05
CA GLY A 674 52.43 14.01 29.65
C GLY A 674 51.89 13.87 31.09
N PRO A 675 51.74 12.63 31.65
CA PRO A 675 52.13 11.32 31.11
C PRO A 675 51.06 10.17 31.22
N ALA A 676 51.39 8.98 30.69
CA ALA A 676 50.78 7.67 31.03
C ALA A 676 51.66 6.91 32.08
N PRO A 677 51.26 5.76 32.68
CA PRO A 677 51.30 4.41 32.05
C PRO A 677 50.05 3.55 32.46
N ALA A 678 49.94 2.21 32.47
CA ALA A 678 50.86 1.05 32.32
C ALA A 678 50.12 -0.25 31.85
N GLU A 679 50.82 -1.40 31.83
CA GLU A 679 50.32 -2.74 31.44
C GLU A 679 50.36 -3.79 32.60
N GLY A 680 49.69 -4.94 32.42
CA GLY A 680 50.29 -6.26 32.72
C GLY A 680 49.63 -7.19 33.76
N GLY A 681 49.59 -8.50 33.47
CA GLY A 681 49.38 -9.59 34.47
C GLY A 681 48.52 -10.78 34.00
N ALA A 682 48.90 -12.03 34.31
CA ALA A 682 48.27 -13.25 33.77
C ALA A 682 48.06 -14.41 34.77
N GLY A 683 47.00 -15.21 34.54
CA GLY A 683 46.76 -16.59 35.05
C GLY A 683 46.29 -16.76 36.51
N PRO A 684 45.98 -17.99 36.99
CA PRO A 684 45.76 -19.25 36.25
C PRO A 684 44.52 -20.09 36.74
N ALA A 685 44.26 -21.23 36.10
CA ALA A 685 43.54 -22.40 36.70
C ALA A 685 44.57 -23.30 37.45
N PRO A 686 44.25 -24.23 38.39
CA PRO A 686 43.14 -25.21 38.33
C PRO A 686 42.48 -25.65 39.66
N ALA A 687 41.41 -26.45 39.59
CA ALA A 687 41.15 -27.67 40.38
C ALA A 687 39.83 -28.34 39.92
#